data_AF-A0A951XH20-F1
#
_entry.id   AF-A0A951XH20-F1
#
_cell.length_a   1.000
_cell.length_b   1.000
_cell.length_c   1.000
_cell.angle_alpha   90.00
_cell.angle_beta   90.00
_cell.angle_gamma   90.00
#
_symmetry.space_group_name_H-M   'P 1'
#
loop_
_entity.id
_entity.type
_entity.pdbx_description
1 polymer ?
#
loop_
_entity_poly.entity_id
_entity_poly.type
_entity_poly.pdbx_seq_one_letter_code
_entity_poly.pdbx_strand_id
1 'polypeptide(L)'
;MTLGLCIQFGITLFNFVTRRRDKTAAATAAAGAVAKPGGVYPLIVLGLAAAAVLYTLVPPRPPAEYNLNEFGKLPTLVNGRIKPLDTVARTTLLVLQGRQGFKAPDGRRLQPAEWLLDVIYRPEIANTYRNFEIVHPDVLTLLNLTPEMGDAKKRFSLSQFIGALPELERQSRMADAVEHAARNPFQRAVVQLRNNIVLFQRLQTTLVAPGIPNYLEKLADFDNFAPLGAAASAARRAGEEHDAAAAKLYTDLGVSFATLETYGYILPIPPLDAAEKNAVNWRNPGTALRDSLVSGQIDRAVASYVEIGLAWRNYQPDRFNAAVAAYRAEVDEKFPAFMGKSDVEARFNSAQPFYSSMVLYVAAFLVAVFSWLKWPGPLGRTAFWLMALAWGVSTIGIATRMWLEARPPVTNLYSSALFVGWGAVALCLVLERIYKNAIGSVAAGLIGFCTLLIAHHLSMGGDTLEMMRAVLDSNFWLATHVITITIGYSATYLAGFLALIYVVRGVFTKSLTPDTADALQRMVYGIVCFATLLSFVGTVLGGIWADQSWGRFWGWDPKENGALIIVLWNALILHARWGGLIKARGLMNLAIFGNIVTSWSWFGVNMLGVGLHSYGFMDAAFWWLTIFITSQLAIIAISSLPLQTWRSPMLKSAAKA
;
A
#
# COMPACT_ATOMS: atom_id res chain seq x y z
N MET A 1 -20.05 25.58 -23.59
CA MET A 1 -19.47 26.12 -22.34
C MET A 1 -18.06 25.60 -22.04
N THR A 2 -17.85 24.28 -22.00
CA THR A 2 -16.58 23.63 -21.63
C THR A 2 -15.42 23.94 -22.59
N LEU A 3 -15.67 23.98 -23.90
CA LEU A 3 -14.67 24.38 -24.90
C LEU A 3 -14.19 25.83 -24.70
N GLY A 4 -15.12 26.73 -24.35
CA GLY A 4 -14.82 28.12 -24.03
C GLY A 4 -13.97 28.27 -22.76
N LEU A 5 -14.18 27.41 -21.75
CA LEU A 5 -13.34 27.35 -20.55
C LEU A 5 -11.93 26.82 -20.85
N CYS A 6 -11.79 25.83 -21.73
CA CYS A 6 -10.50 25.29 -22.14
C CYS A 6 -9.68 26.31 -22.95
N ILE A 7 -10.30 26.99 -23.91
CA ILE A 7 -9.67 28.05 -24.70
C ILE A 7 -9.24 29.20 -23.78
N GLN A 8 -10.12 29.62 -22.88
CA GLN A 8 -9.80 30.67 -21.93
C GLN A 8 -8.72 30.25 -20.92
N PHE A 9 -8.67 28.98 -20.50
CA PHE A 9 -7.58 28.45 -19.69
C PHE A 9 -6.26 28.53 -20.46
N GLY A 10 -6.22 28.11 -21.72
CA GLY A 10 -5.04 28.23 -22.58
C GLY A 10 -4.57 29.69 -22.70
N ILE A 11 -5.49 30.61 -22.97
CA ILE A 11 -5.21 32.06 -23.05
C ILE A 11 -4.73 32.61 -21.71
N THR A 12 -5.37 32.23 -20.60
CA THR A 12 -5.02 32.72 -19.25
C THR A 12 -3.67 32.18 -18.81
N LEU A 13 -3.37 30.91 -19.08
CA LEU A 13 -2.09 30.28 -18.80
C LEU A 13 -0.97 30.92 -19.63
N PHE A 14 -1.21 31.11 -20.93
CA PHE A 14 -0.26 31.79 -21.82
C PHE A 14 0.01 33.23 -21.37
N ASN A 15 -1.04 34.01 -21.11
CA ASN A 15 -0.94 35.39 -20.64
C ASN A 15 -0.32 35.51 -19.25
N PHE A 16 -0.51 34.52 -18.38
CA PHE A 16 0.12 34.45 -17.07
C PHE A 16 1.64 34.20 -17.19
N VAL A 17 2.05 33.30 -18.08
CA VAL A 17 3.47 33.01 -18.34
C VAL A 17 4.17 34.21 -19.00
N THR A 18 3.54 34.86 -19.98
CA THR A 18 4.13 35.99 -20.72
C THR A 18 4.22 37.25 -19.86
N ARG A 19 3.14 37.70 -19.21
CA ARG A 19 3.17 38.89 -18.33
C ARG A 19 4.18 38.78 -17.20
N ARG A 20 4.46 37.56 -16.72
CA ARG A 20 5.46 37.34 -15.67
C ARG A 20 6.87 37.30 -16.24
N ARG A 21 7.09 36.82 -17.47
CA ARG A 21 8.38 36.95 -18.16
C ARG A 21 8.79 38.42 -18.24
N ASP A 22 7.84 39.29 -18.56
CA ASP A 22 8.07 40.74 -18.68
C ASP A 22 8.29 41.41 -17.32
N LYS A 23 7.51 41.06 -16.28
CA LYS A 23 7.74 41.55 -14.91
C LYS A 23 9.03 41.03 -14.28
N THR A 24 9.41 39.79 -14.59
CA THR A 24 10.67 39.21 -14.11
C THR A 24 11.83 39.89 -14.82
N ALA A 25 11.76 40.07 -16.15
CA ALA A 25 12.74 40.82 -16.94
C ALA A 25 12.92 42.25 -16.41
N ALA A 26 11.84 42.97 -16.15
CA ALA A 26 11.86 44.31 -15.56
C ALA A 26 12.45 44.34 -14.13
N ALA A 27 12.16 43.32 -13.30
CA ALA A 27 12.74 43.20 -11.96
C ALA A 27 14.23 42.81 -11.97
N THR A 28 14.68 41.99 -12.92
CA THR A 28 16.12 41.70 -13.12
C THR A 28 16.88 42.91 -13.67
N ALA A 29 16.25 43.74 -14.50
CA ALA A 29 16.85 44.98 -14.98
C ALA A 29 16.96 46.05 -13.86
N ALA A 30 16.02 46.06 -12.91
CA ALA A 30 16.05 46.96 -11.75
C ALA A 30 16.95 46.47 -10.59
N ALA A 31 17.23 45.17 -10.50
CA ALA A 31 18.01 44.54 -9.43
C ALA A 31 19.49 44.33 -9.80
N GLY A 32 20.12 45.31 -10.43
CA GLY A 32 21.57 45.38 -10.61
C GLY A 32 22.30 45.56 -9.28
N ALA A 33 22.29 44.54 -8.41
CA ALA A 33 23.09 44.46 -7.20
C ALA A 33 23.24 43.00 -6.75
N VAL A 34 24.31 42.37 -7.23
CA VAL A 34 25.04 41.22 -6.65
C VAL A 34 24.19 40.21 -5.86
N ALA A 35 23.62 39.23 -6.56
CA ALA A 35 23.24 37.97 -5.92
C ALA A 35 24.52 37.21 -5.54
N LYS A 36 24.93 37.24 -4.26
CA LYS A 36 26.00 36.37 -3.76
C LYS A 36 25.66 34.90 -4.11
N PRO A 37 26.64 34.10 -4.57
CA PRO A 37 26.40 32.70 -4.90
C PRO A 37 25.88 32.01 -3.64
N GLY A 38 24.68 31.42 -3.73
CA GLY A 38 24.08 30.72 -2.61
C GLY A 38 25.05 29.64 -2.15
N GLY A 39 25.47 29.70 -0.89
CA GLY A 39 26.50 28.82 -0.34
C GLY A 39 26.20 27.33 -0.54
N VAL A 40 27.25 26.51 -0.49
CA VAL A 40 27.25 25.06 -0.77
C VAL A 40 26.32 24.24 0.17
N TYR A 41 25.81 24.86 1.25
CA TYR A 41 25.00 24.21 2.29
C TYR A 41 23.77 23.42 1.80
N PRO A 42 22.91 23.90 0.87
CA PRO A 42 21.77 23.12 0.38
C PRO A 42 22.21 21.84 -0.34
N LEU A 43 23.37 21.87 -1.02
CA LEU A 43 23.92 20.70 -1.71
C LEU A 43 24.51 19.69 -0.73
N ILE A 44 25.13 20.15 0.36
CA ILE A 44 25.63 19.27 1.43
C ILE A 44 24.47 18.55 2.11
N VAL A 45 23.42 19.28 2.50
CA VAL A 45 22.23 18.71 3.14
C VAL A 45 21.54 17.72 2.19
N LEU A 46 21.42 18.05 0.91
CA LEU A 46 20.89 17.15 -0.10
C LEU A 46 21.76 15.88 -0.26
N GLY A 47 23.08 16.02 -0.30
CA GLY A 47 24.02 14.91 -0.41
C GLY A 47 23.93 13.95 0.79
N LEU A 48 23.84 14.49 2.01
CA LEU A 48 23.64 13.68 3.22
C LEU A 48 22.28 12.97 3.22
N ALA A 49 21.21 13.67 2.83
CA ALA A 49 19.88 13.07 2.72
C ALA A 49 19.85 11.96 1.66
N ALA A 50 20.48 12.18 0.49
CA ALA A 50 20.58 11.17 -0.56
C ALA A 50 21.41 9.96 -0.11
N ALA A 51 22.53 10.18 0.60
CA ALA A 51 23.33 9.11 1.19
C ALA A 51 22.54 8.30 2.23
N ALA A 52 21.74 8.96 3.07
CA ALA A 52 20.88 8.29 4.04
C ALA A 52 19.82 7.41 3.37
N VAL A 53 19.22 7.86 2.26
CA VAL A 53 18.30 7.05 1.44
C VAL A 53 19.03 5.89 0.78
N LEU A 54 20.21 6.12 0.18
CA LEU A 54 20.97 5.05 -0.47
C LEU A 54 21.43 3.99 0.53
N TYR A 55 21.71 4.37 1.78
CA TYR A 55 22.04 3.43 2.84
C TYR A 55 20.90 2.45 3.15
N THR A 56 19.63 2.83 2.95
CA THR A 56 18.49 1.91 3.16
C THR A 56 18.42 0.79 2.12
N LEU A 57 19.12 0.91 0.99
CA LEU A 57 19.22 -0.15 -0.02
C LEU A 57 20.15 -1.29 0.42
N VAL A 58 20.99 -1.07 1.44
CA VAL A 58 21.88 -2.09 1.98
C VAL A 58 21.10 -2.88 3.04
N PRO A 59 20.80 -4.17 2.80
CA PRO A 59 20.09 -4.97 3.78
C PRO A 59 20.93 -5.09 5.06
N PRO A 60 20.29 -5.14 6.25
CA PRO A 60 21.00 -5.36 7.49
C PRO A 60 21.79 -6.68 7.42
N ARG A 61 23.05 -6.66 7.88
CA ARG A 61 23.86 -7.87 7.98
C ARG A 61 23.16 -8.85 8.92
N PRO A 62 22.94 -10.12 8.50
CA PRO A 62 22.25 -11.08 9.35
C PRO A 62 23.07 -11.31 10.62
N PRO A 63 22.49 -11.15 11.82
CA PRO A 63 23.13 -11.50 13.08
C PRO A 63 23.07 -13.02 13.37
N ALA A 64 22.73 -13.84 12.38
CA ALA A 64 22.41 -15.25 12.53
C ALA A 64 23.25 -16.12 11.60
N GLU A 65 23.57 -17.34 12.06
CA GLU A 65 24.28 -18.39 11.30
C GLU A 65 23.53 -18.79 10.02
N TYR A 66 22.21 -18.58 9.98
CA TYR A 66 21.35 -18.86 8.84
C TYR A 66 21.22 -17.69 7.87
N ASN A 67 21.35 -17.96 6.57
CA ASN A 67 21.17 -17.01 5.49
C ASN A 67 19.69 -16.82 5.13
N LEU A 68 18.93 -16.30 6.08
CA LEU A 68 17.48 -16.08 5.98
C LEU A 68 17.11 -15.07 4.88
N ASN A 69 18.03 -14.16 4.53
CA ASN A 69 17.82 -13.20 3.46
C ASN A 69 17.73 -13.89 2.09
N GLU A 70 18.55 -14.91 1.83
CA GLU A 70 18.49 -15.64 0.56
C GLU A 70 17.28 -16.58 0.51
N PHE A 71 16.94 -17.24 1.62
CA PHE A 71 15.70 -18.01 1.71
C PHE A 71 14.47 -17.14 1.48
N GLY A 72 14.43 -15.96 2.13
CA GLY A 72 13.33 -15.00 1.99
C GLY A 72 13.15 -14.50 0.56
N LYS A 73 14.19 -14.49 -0.28
CA LYS A 73 14.13 -14.10 -1.70
C LYS A 73 13.63 -15.21 -2.62
N LEU A 74 13.46 -16.44 -2.15
CA LEU A 74 12.94 -17.50 -3.01
C LEU A 74 11.52 -17.12 -3.51
N PRO A 75 11.27 -17.23 -4.82
CA PRO A 75 10.00 -16.85 -5.42
C PRO A 75 8.90 -17.87 -5.08
N THR A 76 7.70 -17.37 -4.87
CA THR A 76 6.47 -18.17 -4.78
C THR A 76 5.29 -17.43 -5.39
N LEU A 77 4.36 -18.18 -5.97
CA LEU A 77 3.06 -17.66 -6.36
C LEU A 77 2.11 -17.63 -5.16
N VAL A 78 1.59 -16.43 -4.86
CA VAL A 78 0.50 -16.22 -3.88
C VAL A 78 -0.45 -15.17 -4.40
N ASN A 79 -1.75 -15.45 -4.36
CA ASN A 79 -2.80 -14.57 -4.88
C ASN A 79 -2.48 -14.10 -6.31
N GLY A 80 -2.17 -15.01 -7.24
CA GLY A 80 -1.99 -14.69 -8.66
C GLY A 80 -0.72 -13.92 -9.06
N ARG A 81 0.19 -13.62 -8.12
CA ARG A 81 1.45 -12.91 -8.38
C ARG A 81 2.66 -13.63 -7.76
N ILE A 82 3.78 -13.70 -8.50
CA ILE A 82 5.08 -14.12 -7.96
C ILE A 82 5.63 -13.05 -7.04
N LYS A 83 6.03 -13.46 -5.84
CA LYS A 83 6.65 -12.60 -4.81
C LYS A 83 7.64 -13.41 -3.95
N PRO A 84 8.58 -12.75 -3.26
CA PRO A 84 9.48 -13.44 -2.35
C PRO A 84 8.74 -14.02 -1.14
N LEU A 85 9.23 -15.14 -0.61
CA LEU A 85 8.74 -15.72 0.65
C LEU A 85 8.76 -14.71 1.82
N ASP A 86 9.71 -13.79 1.85
CA ASP A 86 9.76 -12.70 2.82
C ASP A 86 8.55 -11.74 2.71
N THR A 87 8.06 -11.43 1.49
CA THR A 87 6.81 -10.69 1.32
C THR A 87 5.64 -11.46 1.93
N VAL A 88 5.53 -12.77 1.63
CA VAL A 88 4.45 -13.61 2.16
C VAL A 88 4.48 -13.62 3.68
N ALA A 89 5.66 -13.77 4.27
CA ALA A 89 5.84 -13.78 5.70
C ALA A 89 5.43 -12.45 6.35
N ARG A 90 5.94 -11.31 5.83
CA ARG A 90 5.64 -9.97 6.37
C ARG A 90 4.17 -9.62 6.30
N THR A 91 3.56 -9.88 5.15
CA THR A 91 2.15 -9.56 4.90
C THR A 91 1.24 -10.45 5.73
N THR A 92 1.56 -11.73 5.87
CA THR A 92 0.82 -12.63 6.76
C THR A 92 0.95 -12.20 8.22
N LEU A 93 2.16 -11.91 8.71
CA LEU A 93 2.35 -11.40 10.07
C LEU A 93 1.55 -10.12 10.35
N LEU A 94 1.47 -9.23 9.35
CA LEU A 94 0.67 -8.02 9.43
C LEU A 94 -0.83 -8.33 9.57
N VAL A 95 -1.35 -9.28 8.78
CA VAL A 95 -2.75 -9.75 8.85
C VAL A 95 -3.06 -10.41 10.20
N LEU A 96 -2.14 -11.22 10.73
CA LEU A 96 -2.37 -11.98 11.96
C LEU A 96 -2.26 -11.13 13.24
N GLN A 97 -1.30 -10.20 13.32
CA GLN A 97 -0.98 -9.46 14.56
C GLN A 97 -0.74 -7.95 14.42
N GLY A 98 -0.99 -7.38 13.23
CA GLY A 98 -0.82 -5.95 12.98
C GLY A 98 0.65 -5.48 13.03
N ARG A 99 1.62 -6.40 12.91
CA ARG A 99 3.06 -6.07 12.88
C ARG A 99 3.83 -7.07 12.05
N GLN A 100 4.83 -6.62 11.31
CA GLN A 100 5.66 -7.47 10.45
C GLN A 100 6.77 -8.23 11.19
N GLY A 101 6.88 -8.11 12.52
CA GLY A 101 7.89 -8.80 13.31
C GLY A 101 7.61 -8.69 14.80
N PHE A 102 8.12 -9.65 15.58
CA PHE A 102 7.86 -9.77 17.00
C PHE A 102 9.00 -10.53 17.71
N LYS A 103 8.91 -10.64 19.04
CA LYS A 103 9.83 -11.44 19.84
C LYS A 103 9.26 -12.83 20.06
N ALA A 104 10.06 -13.86 19.82
CA ALA A 104 9.74 -15.22 20.21
C ALA A 104 9.63 -15.34 21.76
N PRO A 105 9.03 -16.42 22.28
CA PRO A 105 8.94 -16.68 23.72
C PRO A 105 10.30 -16.67 24.45
N ASP A 106 11.39 -16.99 23.73
CA ASP A 106 12.78 -16.93 24.21
C ASP A 106 13.35 -15.49 24.30
N GLY A 107 12.56 -14.49 23.91
CA GLY A 107 12.94 -13.07 23.91
C GLY A 107 13.66 -12.59 22.65
N ARG A 108 14.04 -13.49 21.73
CA ARG A 108 14.76 -13.17 20.49
C ARG A 108 13.83 -12.54 19.47
N ARG A 109 14.32 -11.54 18.72
CA ARG A 109 13.55 -10.94 17.62
C ARG A 109 13.60 -11.87 16.41
N LEU A 110 12.45 -12.43 16.05
CA LEU A 110 12.33 -13.27 14.86
C LEU A 110 12.29 -12.42 13.59
N GLN A 111 13.01 -12.87 12.56
CA GLN A 111 12.82 -12.33 11.21
C GLN A 111 11.55 -12.93 10.58
N PRO A 112 10.90 -12.25 9.62
CA PRO A 112 9.71 -12.79 8.95
C PRO A 112 9.97 -14.13 8.26
N ALA A 113 11.07 -14.23 7.53
CA ALA A 113 11.48 -15.46 6.84
C ALA A 113 11.72 -16.63 7.83
N GLU A 114 12.29 -16.33 8.99
CA GLU A 114 12.49 -17.30 10.08
C GLU A 114 11.16 -17.78 10.66
N TRP A 115 10.25 -16.85 10.95
CA TRP A 115 8.90 -17.19 11.39
C TRP A 115 8.20 -18.11 10.39
N LEU A 116 8.32 -17.84 9.09
CA LEU A 116 7.70 -18.68 8.05
C LEU A 116 8.32 -20.08 8.01
N LEU A 117 9.64 -20.22 8.21
CA LEU A 117 10.30 -21.52 8.34
C LEU A 117 9.75 -22.31 9.52
N ASP A 118 9.61 -21.68 10.69
CA ASP A 118 9.02 -22.36 11.84
C ASP A 118 7.55 -22.72 11.61
N VAL A 119 6.77 -21.87 10.95
CA VAL A 119 5.38 -22.20 10.59
C VAL A 119 5.31 -23.43 9.68
N ILE A 120 6.19 -23.55 8.69
CA ILE A 120 6.17 -24.66 7.72
C ILE A 120 6.77 -25.95 8.31
N TYR A 121 7.91 -25.85 9.00
CA TYR A 121 8.73 -27.02 9.37
C TYR A 121 8.73 -27.36 10.86
N ARG A 122 8.30 -26.44 11.72
CA ARG A 122 8.24 -26.62 13.18
C ARG A 122 6.91 -26.08 13.74
N PRO A 123 5.76 -26.58 13.24
CA PRO A 123 4.44 -26.06 13.65
C PRO A 123 4.24 -26.14 15.17
N GLU A 124 4.83 -27.12 15.85
CA GLU A 124 4.84 -27.24 17.31
C GLU A 124 5.45 -26.01 18.01
N ILE A 125 6.53 -25.44 17.47
CA ILE A 125 7.13 -24.20 17.97
C ILE A 125 6.29 -23.00 17.54
N ALA A 126 5.90 -22.94 16.26
CA ALA A 126 5.15 -21.81 15.72
C ALA A 126 3.79 -21.60 16.40
N ASN A 127 3.16 -22.68 16.88
CA ASN A 127 1.91 -22.64 17.65
C ASN A 127 2.07 -21.98 19.03
N THR A 128 3.29 -21.82 19.54
CA THR A 128 3.60 -21.11 20.79
C THR A 128 3.80 -19.60 20.59
N TYR A 129 4.01 -19.17 19.34
CA TYR A 129 4.21 -17.76 19.02
C TYR A 129 2.93 -16.95 19.15
N ARG A 130 3.05 -15.72 19.66
CA ARG A 130 1.94 -14.78 19.87
C ARG A 130 1.50 -14.14 18.54
N ASN A 131 1.02 -14.97 17.62
CA ASN A 131 0.72 -14.62 16.23
C ASN A 131 -0.60 -13.88 16.07
N PHE A 132 -1.57 -14.01 17.00
CA PHE A 132 -2.94 -13.56 16.77
C PHE A 132 -3.28 -12.34 17.63
N GLU A 133 -3.64 -11.22 17.00
CA GLU A 133 -4.21 -10.07 17.70
C GLU A 133 -5.70 -10.29 17.98
N ILE A 134 -6.08 -10.30 19.26
CA ILE A 134 -7.44 -10.51 19.74
C ILE A 134 -7.73 -9.42 20.78
N VAL A 135 -8.58 -8.46 20.42
CA VAL A 135 -8.88 -7.29 21.26
C VAL A 135 -10.35 -7.23 21.71
N HIS A 136 -11.25 -7.96 21.04
CA HIS A 136 -12.67 -7.89 21.32
C HIS A 136 -12.98 -8.66 22.62
N PRO A 137 -13.57 -8.03 23.66
CA PRO A 137 -13.80 -8.67 24.96
C PRO A 137 -14.60 -9.98 24.86
N ASP A 138 -15.70 -10.00 24.11
CA ASP A 138 -16.51 -11.20 23.97
C ASP A 138 -15.79 -12.34 23.22
N VAL A 139 -14.85 -12.02 22.33
CA VAL A 139 -14.02 -13.04 21.67
C VAL A 139 -12.96 -13.58 22.63
N LEU A 140 -12.40 -12.74 23.51
CA LEU A 140 -11.52 -13.22 24.57
C LEU A 140 -12.26 -14.18 25.50
N THR A 141 -13.47 -13.81 25.93
CA THR A 141 -14.33 -14.68 26.75
C THR A 141 -14.64 -15.99 26.04
N LEU A 142 -15.02 -15.95 24.76
CA LEU A 142 -15.29 -17.13 23.93
C LEU A 142 -14.11 -18.12 23.92
N LEU A 143 -12.89 -17.59 23.91
CA LEU A 143 -11.65 -18.36 23.83
C LEU A 143 -11.07 -18.72 25.21
N ASN A 144 -11.76 -18.39 26.30
CA ASN A 144 -11.27 -18.51 27.67
C ASN A 144 -9.93 -17.77 27.89
N LEU A 145 -9.79 -16.58 27.30
CA LEU A 145 -8.62 -15.73 27.41
C LEU A 145 -8.94 -14.49 28.25
N THR A 146 -7.90 -13.98 28.93
CA THR A 146 -7.91 -12.64 29.55
C THR A 146 -6.85 -11.77 28.87
N PRO A 147 -7.01 -10.44 28.85
CA PRO A 147 -6.00 -9.53 28.30
C PRO A 147 -4.60 -9.79 28.89
N GLU A 148 -4.51 -10.08 30.19
CA GLU A 148 -3.27 -10.32 30.92
C GLU A 148 -2.47 -11.53 30.41
N MET A 149 -3.13 -12.49 29.76
CA MET A 149 -2.47 -13.66 29.15
C MET A 149 -1.76 -13.34 27.82
N GLY A 150 -2.01 -12.16 27.23
CA GLY A 150 -1.51 -11.77 25.92
C GLY A 150 -0.30 -10.83 25.97
N ASP A 151 0.59 -10.92 24.97
CA ASP A 151 1.65 -9.93 24.76
C ASP A 151 1.02 -8.57 24.43
N ALA A 152 1.53 -7.52 25.08
CA ALA A 152 0.94 -6.17 25.07
C ALA A 152 -0.59 -6.16 25.31
N LYS A 153 -1.08 -7.13 26.09
CA LYS A 153 -2.50 -7.37 26.41
C LYS A 153 -3.43 -7.65 25.23
N LYS A 154 -2.88 -8.02 24.07
CA LYS A 154 -3.69 -8.18 22.85
C LYS A 154 -3.26 -9.31 21.93
N ARG A 155 -2.09 -9.93 22.14
CA ARG A 155 -1.57 -10.97 21.23
C ARG A 155 -1.41 -12.32 21.90
N PHE A 156 -1.99 -13.33 21.28
CA PHE A 156 -2.14 -14.67 21.81
C PHE A 156 -1.55 -15.70 20.86
N SER A 157 -1.14 -16.84 21.40
CA SER A 157 -0.66 -17.98 20.60
C SER A 157 -1.77 -19.00 20.39
N LEU A 158 -1.71 -19.74 19.27
CA LEU A 158 -2.73 -20.76 18.96
C LEU A 158 -2.84 -21.79 20.09
N SER A 159 -1.71 -22.19 20.67
CA SER A 159 -1.64 -23.08 21.83
C SER A 159 -2.47 -22.63 23.04
N GLN A 160 -2.68 -21.33 23.25
CA GLN A 160 -3.47 -20.84 24.39
C GLN A 160 -4.97 -21.11 24.24
N PHE A 161 -5.48 -21.19 23.01
CA PHE A 161 -6.92 -21.25 22.75
C PHE A 161 -7.30 -22.35 21.76
N ILE A 162 -6.39 -23.29 21.47
CA ILE A 162 -6.64 -24.39 20.52
C ILE A 162 -7.87 -25.24 20.90
N GLY A 163 -8.12 -25.40 22.20
CA GLY A 163 -9.30 -26.12 22.70
C GLY A 163 -10.64 -25.41 22.43
N ALA A 164 -10.62 -24.09 22.19
CA ALA A 164 -11.81 -23.29 21.91
C ALA A 164 -12.11 -23.15 20.40
N LEU A 165 -11.29 -23.71 19.52
CA LEU A 165 -11.49 -23.65 18.06
C LEU A 165 -12.83 -24.21 17.58
N PRO A 166 -13.36 -25.34 18.11
CA PRO A 166 -14.66 -25.85 17.67
C PRO A 166 -15.81 -24.85 17.92
N GLU A 167 -15.77 -24.14 19.05
CA GLU A 167 -16.78 -23.13 19.37
C GLU A 167 -16.59 -21.86 18.52
N LEU A 168 -15.34 -21.43 18.28
CA LEU A 168 -15.06 -20.33 17.35
C LEU A 168 -15.61 -20.63 15.94
N GLU A 169 -15.41 -21.84 15.44
CA GLU A 169 -15.93 -22.27 14.14
C GLU A 169 -17.47 -22.30 14.13
N ARG A 170 -18.11 -22.74 15.21
CA ARG A 170 -19.58 -22.69 15.35
C ARG A 170 -20.10 -21.25 15.27
N GLN A 171 -19.48 -20.32 16.00
CA GLN A 171 -19.84 -18.89 15.95
C GLN A 171 -19.59 -18.28 14.57
N SER A 172 -18.47 -18.65 13.91
CA SER A 172 -18.16 -18.17 12.55
C SER A 172 -19.24 -18.60 11.57
N ARG A 173 -19.70 -19.85 11.61
CA ARG A 173 -20.78 -20.33 10.74
C ARG A 173 -22.09 -19.57 10.93
N MET A 174 -22.43 -19.23 12.18
CA MET A 174 -23.59 -18.40 12.48
C MET A 174 -23.43 -16.97 11.95
N ALA A 175 -22.24 -16.39 12.07
CA ALA A 175 -21.92 -15.07 11.53
C ALA A 175 -21.91 -15.05 9.99
N ASP A 176 -21.51 -16.15 9.36
CA ASP A 176 -21.48 -16.27 7.89
C ASP A 176 -22.86 -16.32 7.25
N ALA A 177 -23.89 -16.76 7.99
CA ALA A 177 -25.28 -16.66 7.57
C ALA A 177 -25.84 -15.22 7.56
N VAL A 178 -25.12 -14.27 8.17
CA VAL A 178 -25.49 -12.84 8.20
C VAL A 178 -24.73 -12.09 7.12
N GLU A 179 -25.45 -11.27 6.35
CA GLU A 179 -24.86 -10.41 5.33
C GLU A 179 -23.76 -9.52 5.93
N HIS A 180 -22.62 -9.39 5.24
CA HIS A 180 -21.43 -8.71 5.74
C HIS A 180 -21.72 -7.32 6.35
N ALA A 181 -22.53 -6.51 5.66
CA ALA A 181 -22.90 -5.17 6.12
C ALA A 181 -23.74 -5.17 7.41
N ALA A 182 -24.52 -6.23 7.63
CA ALA A 182 -25.41 -6.38 8.79
C ALA A 182 -24.73 -7.07 9.99
N ARG A 183 -23.53 -7.64 9.82
CA ARG A 183 -22.80 -8.29 10.93
C ARG A 183 -22.49 -7.28 12.04
N ASN A 184 -22.70 -7.68 13.29
CA ASN A 184 -22.31 -6.88 14.45
C ASN A 184 -20.77 -6.97 14.70
N PRO A 185 -20.19 -6.11 15.57
CA PRO A 185 -18.75 -6.10 15.82
C PRO A 185 -18.17 -7.45 16.29
N PHE A 186 -18.90 -8.18 17.14
CA PHE A 186 -18.48 -9.51 17.62
C PHE A 186 -18.41 -10.53 16.46
N GLN A 187 -19.44 -10.60 15.63
CA GLN A 187 -19.50 -11.49 14.47
C GLN A 187 -18.36 -11.20 13.48
N ARG A 188 -18.06 -9.93 13.22
CA ARG A 188 -16.92 -9.53 12.38
C ARG A 188 -15.60 -10.00 12.98
N ALA A 189 -15.40 -9.79 14.28
CA ALA A 189 -14.19 -10.20 14.98
C ALA A 189 -14.00 -11.73 14.99
N VAL A 190 -15.08 -12.51 15.17
CA VAL A 190 -15.06 -13.98 15.09
C VAL A 190 -14.64 -14.45 13.70
N VAL A 191 -15.29 -13.95 12.64
CA VAL A 191 -14.98 -14.34 11.26
C VAL A 191 -13.55 -13.95 10.88
N GLN A 192 -13.10 -12.76 11.28
CA GLN A 192 -11.74 -12.30 11.04
C GLN A 192 -10.71 -13.21 11.72
N LEU A 193 -10.90 -13.53 13.00
CA LEU A 193 -9.99 -14.42 13.73
C LEU A 193 -9.96 -15.83 13.12
N ARG A 194 -11.14 -16.37 12.76
CA ARG A 194 -11.25 -17.67 12.10
C ARG A 194 -10.49 -17.69 10.76
N ASN A 195 -10.63 -16.65 9.94
CA ASN A 195 -9.90 -16.54 8.67
C ASN A 195 -8.38 -16.44 8.89
N ASN A 196 -7.94 -15.71 9.92
CA ASN A 196 -6.54 -15.62 10.32
C ASN A 196 -5.97 -16.99 10.74
N ILE A 197 -6.73 -17.76 11.52
CA ILE A 197 -6.32 -19.12 11.94
C ILE A 197 -6.24 -20.05 10.73
N VAL A 198 -7.22 -20.00 9.82
CA VAL A 198 -7.19 -20.81 8.59
C VAL A 198 -5.99 -20.45 7.72
N LEU A 199 -5.69 -19.16 7.54
CA LEU A 199 -4.49 -18.72 6.82
C LEU A 199 -3.21 -19.31 7.43
N PHE A 200 -3.10 -19.24 8.77
CA PHE A 200 -1.96 -19.79 9.50
C PHE A 200 -1.84 -21.32 9.33
N GLN A 201 -2.94 -22.07 9.45
CA GLN A 201 -2.97 -23.52 9.27
C GLN A 201 -2.68 -23.95 7.82
N ARG A 202 -3.13 -23.19 6.83
CA ARG A 202 -2.82 -23.45 5.42
C ARG A 202 -1.33 -23.25 5.11
N LEU A 203 -0.67 -22.32 5.79
CA LEU A 203 0.80 -22.18 5.72
C LEU A 203 1.50 -23.41 6.32
N GLN A 204 1.06 -23.88 7.49
CA GLN A 204 1.57 -25.12 8.11
C GLN A 204 1.42 -26.32 7.16
N THR A 205 0.31 -26.36 6.42
CA THR A 205 -0.05 -27.44 5.48
C THR A 205 0.43 -27.17 4.05
N THR A 206 1.50 -26.39 3.86
CA THR A 206 2.07 -26.13 2.53
C THR A 206 2.95 -27.27 2.06
N LEU A 207 3.87 -27.72 2.90
CA LEU A 207 4.91 -28.67 2.52
C LEU A 207 4.97 -29.88 3.45
N VAL A 208 4.71 -29.70 4.75
CA VAL A 208 4.69 -30.80 5.72
C VAL A 208 3.25 -31.25 5.91
N ALA A 209 2.96 -32.50 5.54
CA ALA A 209 1.62 -33.06 5.72
C ALA A 209 1.39 -33.47 7.18
N PRO A 210 0.21 -33.17 7.78
CA PRO A 210 -0.12 -33.63 9.11
C PRO A 210 -0.31 -35.16 9.14
N GLY A 211 0.05 -35.80 10.25
CA GLY A 211 -0.30 -37.20 10.52
C GLY A 211 0.67 -38.27 9.99
N ILE A 212 1.73 -37.89 9.24
CA ILE A 212 2.80 -38.83 8.85
C ILE A 212 4.06 -38.58 9.71
N PRO A 213 4.47 -39.54 10.57
CA PRO A 213 5.73 -39.44 11.31
C PRO A 213 6.93 -39.43 10.37
N ASN A 214 7.93 -38.59 10.68
CA ASN A 214 9.16 -38.45 9.90
C ASN A 214 8.89 -38.20 8.40
N TYR A 215 7.89 -37.36 8.11
CA TYR A 215 7.42 -37.10 6.75
C TYR A 215 8.54 -36.61 5.81
N LEU A 216 9.37 -35.66 6.26
CA LEU A 216 10.45 -35.11 5.45
C LEU A 216 11.55 -36.13 5.19
N GLU A 217 11.88 -36.94 6.20
CA GLU A 217 12.86 -38.02 6.08
C GLU A 217 12.39 -39.09 5.09
N LYS A 218 11.07 -39.38 5.08
CA LYS A 218 10.47 -40.23 4.04
C LYS A 218 10.60 -39.59 2.67
N LEU A 219 10.25 -38.31 2.50
CA LEU A 219 10.41 -37.64 1.22
C LEU A 219 11.87 -37.59 0.73
N ALA A 220 12.85 -37.49 1.63
CA ALA A 220 14.26 -37.56 1.26
C ALA A 220 14.68 -38.94 0.72
N ASP A 221 13.96 -40.01 1.10
CA ASP A 221 14.17 -41.39 0.63
C ASP A 221 13.16 -41.80 -0.47
N PHE A 222 12.42 -40.84 -1.03
CA PHE A 222 11.28 -41.09 -1.93
C PHE A 222 11.63 -41.99 -3.11
N ASP A 223 12.73 -41.70 -3.81
CA ASP A 223 13.11 -42.42 -5.03
C ASP A 223 13.42 -43.90 -4.77
N ASN A 224 13.79 -44.26 -3.52
CA ASN A 224 14.06 -45.64 -3.15
C ASN A 224 12.78 -46.41 -2.82
N PHE A 225 11.86 -45.82 -2.05
CA PHE A 225 10.66 -46.54 -1.60
C PHE A 225 9.46 -46.41 -2.56
N ALA A 226 9.35 -45.34 -3.35
CA ALA A 226 8.16 -45.08 -4.16
C ALA A 226 7.88 -46.17 -5.21
N PRO A 227 8.87 -46.67 -5.98
CA PRO A 227 8.64 -47.78 -6.92
C PRO A 227 8.17 -49.06 -6.22
N LEU A 228 8.74 -49.38 -5.05
CA LEU A 228 8.37 -50.54 -4.24
C LEU A 228 6.95 -50.40 -3.68
N GLY A 229 6.60 -49.22 -3.17
CA GLY A 229 5.27 -48.91 -2.67
C GLY A 229 4.20 -48.94 -3.77
N ALA A 230 4.52 -48.47 -4.97
CA ALA A 230 3.64 -48.52 -6.13
C ALA A 230 3.36 -49.98 -6.55
N ALA A 231 4.40 -50.81 -6.63
CA ALA A 231 4.28 -52.24 -6.92
C ALA A 231 3.45 -52.97 -5.86
N ALA A 232 3.74 -52.74 -4.57
CA ALA A 232 3.00 -53.35 -3.47
C ALA A 232 1.51 -52.91 -3.46
N SER A 233 1.22 -51.64 -3.79
CA SER A 233 -0.14 -51.12 -3.92
C SER A 233 -0.89 -51.69 -5.13
N ALA A 234 -0.20 -51.97 -6.24
CA ALA A 234 -0.77 -52.66 -7.39
C ALA A 234 -1.09 -54.13 -7.07
N ALA A 235 -0.14 -54.88 -6.51
CA ALA A 235 -0.31 -56.26 -6.08
C ALA A 235 -1.46 -56.41 -5.05
N ARG A 236 -1.55 -55.48 -4.08
CA ARG A 236 -2.67 -55.41 -3.13
C ARG A 236 -4.03 -55.28 -3.84
N ARG A 237 -4.13 -54.44 -4.87
CA ARG A 237 -5.36 -54.25 -5.65
C ARG A 237 -5.72 -55.46 -6.52
N ALA A 238 -4.71 -56.20 -6.97
CA ALA A 238 -4.87 -57.45 -7.72
C ALA A 238 -5.18 -58.67 -6.83
N GLY A 239 -5.11 -58.54 -5.50
CA GLY A 239 -5.29 -59.65 -4.56
C GLY A 239 -4.08 -60.57 -4.47
N GLU A 240 -2.91 -60.11 -4.90
CA GLU A 240 -1.65 -60.84 -4.88
C GLU A 240 -0.90 -60.66 -3.54
N GLU A 241 0.08 -61.54 -3.28
CA GLU A 241 0.99 -61.37 -2.14
C GLU A 241 1.80 -60.08 -2.30
N HIS A 242 1.88 -59.28 -1.25
CA HIS A 242 2.48 -57.95 -1.30
C HIS A 242 3.02 -57.52 0.05
N ASP A 243 3.94 -56.55 0.04
CA ASP A 243 4.35 -55.85 1.26
C ASP A 243 3.24 -54.90 1.72
N ALA A 244 2.51 -55.32 2.76
CA ALA A 244 1.41 -54.56 3.34
C ALA A 244 1.85 -53.20 3.90
N ALA A 245 3.06 -53.09 4.44
CA ALA A 245 3.57 -51.85 5.03
C ALA A 245 3.93 -50.84 3.93
N ALA A 246 4.62 -51.28 2.88
CA ALA A 246 4.94 -50.45 1.71
C ALA A 246 3.66 -49.98 0.99
N ALA A 247 2.70 -50.87 0.76
CA ALA A 247 1.42 -50.53 0.14
C ALA A 247 0.61 -49.52 0.98
N LYS A 248 0.61 -49.66 2.31
CA LYS A 248 -0.05 -48.73 3.23
C LYS A 248 0.62 -47.37 3.22
N LEU A 249 1.95 -47.31 3.36
CA LEU A 249 2.71 -46.06 3.34
C LEU A 249 2.48 -45.29 2.04
N TYR A 250 2.53 -45.98 0.89
CA TYR A 250 2.28 -45.37 -0.42
C TYR A 250 0.87 -44.76 -0.52
N THR A 251 -0.13 -45.47 0.01
CA THR A 251 -1.52 -45.00 0.06
C THR A 251 -1.69 -43.79 0.99
N ASP A 252 -1.11 -43.85 2.20
CA ASP A 252 -1.18 -42.78 3.20
C ASP A 252 -0.49 -41.49 2.69
N LEU A 253 0.62 -41.63 1.96
CA LEU A 253 1.29 -40.51 1.29
C LEU A 253 0.43 -39.91 0.19
N GLY A 254 -0.24 -40.74 -0.62
CA GLY A 254 -1.19 -40.25 -1.64
C GLY A 254 -2.30 -39.38 -1.04
N VAL A 255 -2.91 -39.81 0.08
CA VAL A 255 -3.93 -39.04 0.81
C VAL A 255 -3.34 -37.73 1.37
N SER A 256 -2.12 -37.80 1.89
CA SER A 256 -1.42 -36.64 2.44
C SER A 256 -1.05 -35.61 1.37
N PHE A 257 -0.63 -36.06 0.18
CA PHE A 257 -0.32 -35.18 -0.94
C PHE A 257 -1.59 -34.51 -1.49
N ALA A 258 -2.72 -35.21 -1.53
CA ALA A 258 -4.02 -34.60 -1.86
C ALA A 258 -4.46 -33.54 -0.81
N THR A 259 -4.11 -33.75 0.46
CA THR A 259 -4.35 -32.76 1.53
C THR A 259 -3.50 -31.50 1.31
N LEU A 260 -2.20 -31.66 1.03
CA LEU A 260 -1.31 -30.53 0.69
C LEU A 260 -1.78 -29.80 -0.57
N GLU A 261 -2.23 -30.54 -1.58
CA GLU A 261 -2.76 -29.98 -2.82
C GLU A 261 -3.99 -29.10 -2.58
N THR A 262 -4.89 -29.55 -1.70
CA THR A 262 -6.14 -28.86 -1.39
C THR A 262 -5.93 -27.64 -0.47
N TYR A 263 -5.09 -27.80 0.57
CA TYR A 263 -5.01 -26.83 1.65
C TYR A 263 -3.76 -25.95 1.62
N GLY A 264 -2.73 -26.31 0.85
CA GLY A 264 -1.52 -25.52 0.69
C GLY A 264 -1.83 -24.07 0.32
N TYR A 265 -1.17 -23.13 0.99
CA TYR A 265 -1.41 -21.70 0.74
C TYR A 265 -0.51 -21.15 -0.35
N ILE A 266 0.79 -21.45 -0.28
CA ILE A 266 1.78 -20.93 -1.22
C ILE A 266 2.07 -21.97 -2.30
N LEU A 267 2.42 -21.46 -3.48
CA LEU A 267 2.77 -22.28 -4.65
C LEU A 267 4.25 -22.00 -4.94
N PRO A 268 5.19 -22.72 -4.31
CA PRO A 268 6.63 -22.44 -4.36
C PRO A 268 7.36 -23.25 -5.43
N ILE A 269 6.66 -24.17 -6.10
CA ILE A 269 7.24 -25.07 -7.10
C ILE A 269 7.07 -24.43 -8.47
N PRO A 270 8.17 -24.13 -9.19
CA PRO A 270 8.08 -23.51 -10.50
C PRO A 270 7.44 -24.47 -11.54
N PRO A 271 6.99 -23.93 -12.69
CA PRO A 271 6.53 -24.74 -13.81
C PRO A 271 7.60 -25.72 -14.29
N LEU A 272 7.19 -26.80 -14.96
CA LEU A 272 8.12 -27.76 -15.56
C LEU A 272 8.82 -27.18 -16.79
N ASP A 273 8.13 -26.33 -17.55
CA ASP A 273 8.67 -25.67 -18.74
C ASP A 273 9.39 -24.37 -18.38
N ALA A 274 10.71 -24.35 -18.58
CA ALA A 274 11.54 -23.17 -18.37
C ALA A 274 11.25 -22.03 -19.36
N ALA A 275 10.57 -22.31 -20.48
CA ALA A 275 10.11 -21.28 -21.42
C ALA A 275 8.88 -20.51 -20.91
N GLU A 276 8.22 -21.00 -19.85
CA GLU A 276 7.03 -20.36 -19.31
C GLU A 276 7.35 -19.03 -18.63
N LYS A 277 6.77 -17.95 -19.16
CA LYS A 277 6.97 -16.58 -18.68
C LYS A 277 5.87 -16.09 -17.74
N ASN A 278 4.78 -16.85 -17.64
CA ASN A 278 3.62 -16.49 -16.86
C ASN A 278 3.59 -17.28 -15.56
N ALA A 279 2.96 -16.73 -14.53
CA ALA A 279 2.93 -17.37 -13.22
C ALA A 279 1.92 -18.51 -13.12
N VAL A 280 1.12 -18.79 -14.17
CA VAL A 280 -0.11 -19.58 -14.08
C VAL A 280 0.15 -21.03 -13.65
N ASN A 281 1.24 -21.65 -14.13
CA ASN A 281 1.52 -23.07 -13.85
C ASN A 281 2.48 -23.30 -12.68
N TRP A 282 2.66 -22.32 -11.80
CA TRP A 282 3.31 -22.59 -10.53
C TRP A 282 2.45 -23.56 -9.73
N ARG A 283 3.10 -24.53 -9.07
CA ARG A 283 2.42 -25.61 -8.36
C ARG A 283 2.63 -25.47 -6.87
N ASN A 284 1.66 -25.94 -6.09
CA ASN A 284 1.91 -26.24 -4.68
C ASN A 284 2.66 -27.58 -4.57
N PRO A 285 3.29 -27.87 -3.43
CA PRO A 285 4.05 -29.11 -3.25
C PRO A 285 3.18 -30.37 -3.35
N GLY A 286 1.90 -30.30 -2.97
CA GLY A 286 0.98 -31.44 -3.06
C GLY A 286 0.77 -31.93 -4.50
N THR A 287 0.52 -31.01 -5.44
CA THR A 287 0.41 -31.34 -6.87
C THR A 287 1.70 -31.95 -7.39
N ALA A 288 2.86 -31.33 -7.10
CA ALA A 288 4.16 -31.83 -7.54
C ALA A 288 4.49 -33.22 -6.95
N LEU A 289 4.12 -33.48 -5.71
CA LEU A 289 4.29 -34.77 -5.04
C LEU A 289 3.34 -35.85 -5.59
N ARG A 290 2.13 -35.48 -6.03
CA ARG A 290 1.24 -36.42 -6.74
C ARG A 290 1.81 -36.82 -8.09
N ASP A 291 2.37 -35.88 -8.84
CA ASP A 291 3.09 -36.17 -10.08
C ASP A 291 4.28 -37.11 -9.79
N SER A 292 4.98 -36.87 -8.66
CA SER A 292 6.10 -37.70 -8.19
C SER A 292 5.69 -39.15 -7.88
N LEU A 293 4.49 -39.39 -7.35
CA LEU A 293 3.97 -40.76 -7.15
C LEU A 293 3.78 -41.48 -8.48
N VAL A 294 3.36 -40.76 -9.52
CA VAL A 294 3.16 -41.36 -10.84
C VAL A 294 4.50 -41.63 -11.52
N SER A 295 5.46 -40.72 -11.42
CA SER A 295 6.78 -40.87 -12.04
C SER A 295 7.71 -41.83 -11.28
N GLY A 296 7.47 -42.04 -9.98
CA GLY A 296 8.38 -42.77 -9.09
C GLY A 296 9.64 -42.00 -8.71
N GLN A 297 9.72 -40.71 -9.05
CA GLN A 297 10.84 -39.82 -8.73
C GLN A 297 10.33 -38.52 -8.10
N ILE A 298 10.99 -38.05 -7.05
CA ILE A 298 10.63 -36.81 -6.38
C ILE A 298 10.89 -35.60 -7.29
N ASP A 299 9.93 -34.67 -7.31
CA ASP A 299 10.13 -33.38 -7.96
C ASP A 299 11.35 -32.66 -7.36
N ARG A 300 12.27 -32.23 -8.21
CA ARG A 300 13.56 -31.65 -7.81
C ARG A 300 13.44 -30.38 -6.96
N ALA A 301 12.43 -29.55 -7.22
CA ALA A 301 12.19 -28.38 -6.39
C ALA A 301 11.63 -28.79 -5.03
N VAL A 302 10.74 -29.79 -4.97
CA VAL A 302 10.28 -30.36 -3.70
C VAL A 302 11.44 -30.95 -2.91
N ALA A 303 12.33 -31.72 -3.53
CA ALA A 303 13.53 -32.27 -2.89
C ALA A 303 14.41 -31.16 -2.28
N SER A 304 14.59 -30.05 -3.00
CA SER A 304 15.32 -28.88 -2.48
C SER A 304 14.67 -28.29 -1.22
N TYR A 305 13.34 -28.17 -1.21
CA TYR A 305 12.60 -27.73 -0.03
C TYR A 305 12.65 -28.75 1.11
N VAL A 306 12.65 -30.06 0.83
CA VAL A 306 12.84 -31.11 1.84
C VAL A 306 14.21 -30.98 2.50
N GLU A 307 15.27 -30.77 1.73
CA GLU A 307 16.63 -30.56 2.26
C GLU A 307 16.73 -29.30 3.13
N ILE A 308 16.14 -28.19 2.69
CA ILE A 308 16.04 -26.95 3.48
C ILE A 308 15.30 -27.22 4.80
N GLY A 309 14.18 -27.95 4.73
CA GLY A 309 13.36 -28.32 5.88
C GLY A 309 14.07 -29.21 6.89
N LEU A 310 14.76 -30.25 6.42
CA LEU A 310 15.55 -31.15 7.26
C LEU A 310 16.70 -30.40 7.94
N ALA A 311 17.43 -29.55 7.20
CA ALA A 311 18.50 -28.75 7.76
C ALA A 311 17.98 -27.74 8.80
N TRP A 312 16.83 -27.10 8.53
CA TRP A 312 16.16 -26.24 9.49
C TRP A 312 15.78 -27.04 10.74
N ARG A 313 14.97 -28.10 10.60
CA ARG A 313 14.44 -28.88 11.73
C ARG A 313 15.54 -29.46 12.63
N ASN A 314 16.69 -29.83 12.06
CA ASN A 314 17.83 -30.40 12.78
C ASN A 314 18.89 -29.38 13.24
N TYR A 315 18.63 -28.08 13.13
CA TYR A 315 19.54 -27.01 13.56
C TYR A 315 20.91 -27.05 12.85
N GLN A 316 20.93 -27.27 11.53
CA GLN A 316 22.15 -27.38 10.72
C GLN A 316 22.33 -26.15 9.79
N PRO A 317 22.97 -25.05 10.25
CA PRO A 317 23.08 -23.81 9.49
C PRO A 317 23.87 -23.95 8.19
N ASP A 318 24.98 -24.67 8.18
CA ASP A 318 25.80 -24.85 6.97
C ASP A 318 25.05 -25.61 5.87
N ARG A 319 24.37 -26.71 6.25
CA ARG A 319 23.53 -27.49 5.32
C ARG A 319 22.36 -26.67 4.80
N PHE A 320 21.72 -25.87 5.68
CA PHE A 320 20.64 -24.97 5.28
C PHE A 320 21.13 -23.93 4.27
N ASN A 321 22.25 -23.27 4.56
CA ASN A 321 22.81 -22.24 3.71
C ASN A 321 23.22 -22.80 2.34
N ALA A 322 23.83 -23.98 2.31
CA ALA A 322 24.17 -24.68 1.08
C ALA A 322 22.94 -25.08 0.26
N ALA A 323 21.91 -25.64 0.90
CA ALA A 323 20.67 -26.04 0.23
C ALA A 323 19.91 -24.85 -0.37
N VAL A 324 19.80 -23.74 0.37
CA VAL A 324 19.20 -22.50 -0.13
C VAL A 324 19.99 -21.92 -1.29
N ALA A 325 21.32 -21.88 -1.19
CA ALA A 325 22.18 -21.35 -2.25
C ALA A 325 22.09 -22.19 -3.53
N ALA A 326 22.10 -23.53 -3.40
CA ALA A 326 21.99 -24.45 -4.52
C ALA A 326 20.63 -24.32 -5.22
N TYR A 327 19.52 -24.31 -4.46
CA TYR A 327 18.19 -24.16 -5.04
C TYR A 327 18.04 -22.79 -5.72
N ARG A 328 18.50 -21.72 -5.07
CA ARG A 328 18.46 -20.37 -5.65
C ARG A 328 19.22 -20.31 -6.97
N ALA A 329 20.42 -20.89 -7.06
CA ALA A 329 21.21 -20.93 -8.28
C ALA A 329 20.46 -21.65 -9.41
N GLU A 330 19.78 -22.76 -9.09
CA GLU A 330 18.95 -23.48 -10.06
C GLU A 330 17.76 -22.64 -10.57
N VAL A 331 17.04 -21.95 -9.68
CA VAL A 331 15.93 -21.10 -10.09
C VAL A 331 16.42 -19.88 -10.88
N ASP A 332 17.59 -19.34 -10.58
CA ASP A 332 18.18 -18.22 -11.33
C ASP A 332 18.61 -18.65 -12.74
N GLU A 333 19.15 -19.86 -12.88
CA GLU A 333 19.50 -20.44 -14.19
C GLU A 333 18.26 -20.70 -15.07
N LYS A 334 17.23 -21.34 -14.50
CA LYS A 334 16.04 -21.75 -15.25
C LYS A 334 14.98 -20.66 -15.40
N PHE A 335 14.84 -19.79 -14.39
CA PHE A 335 13.77 -18.80 -14.27
C PHE A 335 14.28 -17.40 -13.85
N PRO A 336 15.26 -16.82 -14.57
CA PRO A 336 15.91 -15.57 -14.17
C PRO A 336 14.94 -14.39 -14.04
N ALA A 337 13.86 -14.37 -14.82
CA ALA A 337 12.86 -13.32 -14.76
C ALA A 337 12.08 -13.32 -13.43
N PHE A 338 11.73 -14.50 -12.90
CA PHE A 338 11.03 -14.61 -11.62
C PHE A 338 11.97 -14.32 -10.44
N MET A 339 13.22 -14.80 -10.52
CA MET A 339 14.24 -14.47 -9.52
C MET A 339 14.53 -12.97 -9.47
N GLY A 340 14.71 -12.33 -10.62
CA GLY A 340 14.94 -10.88 -10.71
C GLY A 340 13.80 -10.06 -10.11
N LYS A 341 12.54 -10.43 -10.36
CA LYS A 341 11.37 -9.79 -9.70
C LYS A 341 11.40 -9.99 -8.18
N SER A 342 11.66 -11.20 -7.73
CA SER A 342 11.70 -11.54 -6.31
C SER A 342 12.78 -10.75 -5.56
N ASP A 343 13.97 -10.63 -6.14
CA ASP A 343 15.09 -9.87 -5.58
C ASP A 343 14.80 -8.37 -5.50
N VAL A 344 14.21 -7.79 -6.55
CA VAL A 344 13.84 -6.38 -6.57
C VAL A 344 12.78 -6.08 -5.52
N GLU A 345 11.78 -6.95 -5.36
CA GLU A 345 10.75 -6.79 -4.33
C GLU A 345 11.32 -6.91 -2.91
N ALA A 346 12.22 -7.88 -2.67
CA ALA A 346 12.90 -8.00 -1.38
C ALA A 346 13.71 -6.74 -1.04
N ARG A 347 14.43 -6.18 -2.02
CA ARG A 347 15.16 -4.90 -1.85
C ARG A 347 14.19 -3.74 -1.62
N PHE A 348 13.09 -3.66 -2.37
CA PHE A 348 12.06 -2.65 -2.20
C PHE A 348 11.45 -2.66 -0.79
N ASN A 349 11.14 -3.85 -0.27
CA ASN A 349 10.63 -4.03 1.09
C ASN A 349 11.64 -3.61 2.16
N SER A 350 12.93 -3.89 1.95
CA SER A 350 14.00 -3.47 2.87
C SER A 350 14.25 -1.95 2.84
N ALA A 351 14.18 -1.34 1.66
CA ALA A 351 14.46 0.07 1.46
C ALA A 351 13.35 1.02 1.97
N GLN A 352 12.12 0.51 2.03
CA GLN A 352 10.92 1.23 2.49
C GLN A 352 10.83 2.66 1.91
N PRO A 353 10.80 2.82 0.57
CA PRO A 353 10.94 4.13 -0.07
C PRO A 353 9.88 5.13 0.41
N PHE A 354 8.65 4.69 0.64
CA PHE A 354 7.59 5.56 1.16
C PHE A 354 7.82 6.03 2.60
N TYR A 355 8.39 5.18 3.46
CA TYR A 355 8.76 5.61 4.81
C TYR A 355 9.89 6.64 4.76
N SER A 356 10.92 6.40 3.93
CA SER A 356 12.01 7.35 3.71
C SER A 356 11.49 8.69 3.17
N SER A 357 10.59 8.67 2.19
CA SER A 357 9.93 9.87 1.67
C SER A 357 9.10 10.59 2.74
N MET A 358 8.40 9.86 3.60
CA MET A 358 7.63 10.44 4.71
C MET A 358 8.52 11.24 5.66
N VAL A 359 9.68 10.68 6.05
CA VAL A 359 10.68 11.38 6.88
C VAL A 359 11.22 12.61 6.17
N LEU A 360 11.59 12.49 4.88
CA LEU A 360 12.09 13.61 4.09
C LEU A 360 11.05 14.73 3.92
N TYR A 361 9.77 14.40 3.74
CA TYR A 361 8.69 15.39 3.65
C TYR A 361 8.55 16.20 4.94
N VAL A 362 8.60 15.53 6.10
CA VAL A 362 8.56 16.21 7.40
C VAL A 362 9.79 17.10 7.59
N ALA A 363 10.99 16.59 7.29
CA ALA A 363 12.22 17.37 7.38
C ALA A 363 12.18 18.61 6.48
N ALA A 364 11.76 18.44 5.22
CA ALA A 364 11.64 19.53 4.27
C ALA A 364 10.57 20.56 4.69
N PHE A 365 9.44 20.10 5.25
CA PHE A 365 8.41 20.96 5.83
C PHE A 365 8.97 21.82 6.97
N LEU A 366 9.67 21.21 7.94
CA LEU A 366 10.25 21.93 9.07
C LEU A 366 11.29 22.97 8.61
N VAL A 367 12.13 22.63 7.63
CA VAL A 367 13.09 23.58 7.03
C VAL A 367 12.35 24.71 6.30
N ALA A 368 11.28 24.41 5.58
CA ALA A 368 10.47 25.42 4.89
C ALA A 368 9.82 26.40 5.87
N VAL A 369 9.23 25.92 6.97
CA VAL A 369 8.66 26.76 8.02
C VAL A 369 9.75 27.62 8.68
N PHE A 370 10.90 27.03 9.01
CA PHE A 370 12.01 27.76 9.62
C PHE A 370 12.62 28.81 8.67
N SER A 371 12.54 28.61 7.36
CA SER A 371 12.99 29.59 6.36
C SER A 371 12.25 30.93 6.44
N TRP A 372 11.00 30.93 6.90
CA TRP A 372 10.24 32.17 7.13
C TRP A 372 10.68 32.94 8.37
N LEU A 373 11.36 32.27 9.32
CA LEU A 373 11.90 32.89 10.53
C LEU A 373 13.33 33.39 10.31
N LYS A 374 14.19 32.58 9.67
CA LYS A 374 15.61 32.85 9.50
C LYS A 374 16.10 32.38 8.14
N TRP A 375 16.96 33.15 7.47
CA TRP A 375 17.64 32.78 6.22
C TRP A 375 16.70 32.25 5.09
N PRO A 376 15.75 33.07 4.62
CA PRO A 376 14.72 32.64 3.66
C PRO A 376 15.29 32.10 2.34
N GLY A 377 16.39 32.67 1.84
CA GLY A 377 17.03 32.22 0.60
C GLY A 377 17.65 30.80 0.72
N PRO A 378 18.69 30.60 1.56
CA PRO A 378 19.35 29.31 1.69
C PRO A 378 18.43 28.18 2.18
N LEU A 379 17.60 28.45 3.18
CA LEU A 379 16.71 27.42 3.74
C LEU A 379 15.53 27.11 2.81
N GLY A 380 14.97 28.12 2.12
CA GLY A 380 13.94 27.88 1.11
C GLY A 380 14.45 26.98 -0.03
N ARG A 381 15.68 27.21 -0.50
CA ARG A 381 16.33 26.34 -1.50
C ARG A 381 16.59 24.94 -0.96
N THR A 382 17.02 24.82 0.29
CA THR A 382 17.25 23.52 0.95
C THR A 382 15.96 22.73 1.06
N ALA A 383 14.87 23.36 1.54
CA ALA A 383 13.56 22.74 1.62
C ALA A 383 13.06 22.27 0.25
N PHE A 384 13.22 23.10 -0.80
CA PHE A 384 12.85 22.72 -2.16
C PHE A 384 13.59 21.47 -2.66
N TRP A 385 14.91 21.39 -2.48
CA TRP A 385 15.68 20.23 -2.93
C TRP A 385 15.41 18.97 -2.11
N LEU A 386 15.20 19.09 -0.80
CA LEU A 386 14.75 17.97 0.03
C LEU A 386 13.35 17.48 -0.40
N MET A 387 12.45 18.40 -0.75
CA MET A 387 11.13 18.07 -1.29
C MET A 387 11.23 17.33 -2.64
N ALA A 388 12.10 17.80 -3.52
CA ALA A 388 12.36 17.16 -4.81
C ALA A 388 12.95 15.76 -4.63
N LEU A 389 13.86 15.57 -3.65
CA LEU A 389 14.38 14.26 -3.29
C LEU A 389 13.27 13.34 -2.77
N ALA A 390 12.46 13.79 -1.81
CA ALA A 390 11.34 13.01 -1.26
C ALA A 390 10.35 12.58 -2.36
N TRP A 391 10.04 13.49 -3.27
CA TRP A 391 9.19 13.20 -4.43
C TRP A 391 9.86 12.24 -5.41
N GLY A 392 11.16 12.37 -5.65
CA GLY A 392 11.96 11.45 -6.46
C GLY A 392 11.99 10.02 -5.88
N VAL A 393 12.22 9.88 -4.57
CA VAL A 393 12.19 8.58 -3.87
C VAL A 393 10.79 7.97 -3.95
N SER A 394 9.73 8.78 -3.76
CA SER A 394 8.35 8.32 -3.94
C SER A 394 8.06 7.87 -5.38
N THR A 395 8.60 8.59 -6.37
CA THR A 395 8.48 8.24 -7.80
C THR A 395 9.15 6.90 -8.09
N ILE A 396 10.38 6.68 -7.58
CA ILE A 396 11.06 5.38 -7.70
C ILE A 396 10.20 4.30 -7.05
N GLY A 397 9.66 4.56 -5.85
CA GLY A 397 8.78 3.61 -5.16
C GLY A 397 7.55 3.23 -5.99
N ILE A 398 6.85 4.21 -6.59
CA ILE A 398 5.70 3.96 -7.47
C ILE A 398 6.13 3.22 -8.74
N ALA A 399 7.23 3.62 -9.38
CA ALA A 399 7.73 3.00 -10.61
C ALA A 399 8.15 1.54 -10.40
N THR A 400 8.82 1.22 -9.28
CA THR A 400 9.15 -0.17 -8.92
C THR A 400 7.88 -1.00 -8.76
N ARG A 401 6.84 -0.46 -8.11
CA ARG A 401 5.54 -1.15 -7.99
C ARG A 401 4.88 -1.39 -9.35
N MET A 402 4.87 -0.39 -10.22
CA MET A 402 4.34 -0.53 -11.58
C MET A 402 5.03 -1.65 -12.35
N TRP A 403 6.37 -1.77 -12.21
CA TRP A 403 7.13 -2.83 -12.85
C TRP A 403 6.86 -4.22 -12.22
N LEU A 404 6.77 -4.30 -10.89
CA LEU A 404 6.45 -5.55 -10.18
C LEU A 404 5.05 -6.08 -10.56
N GLU A 405 4.04 -5.20 -10.54
CA GLU A 405 2.65 -5.52 -10.89
C GLU A 405 2.44 -5.65 -12.40
N ALA A 406 3.30 -5.06 -13.23
CA ALA A 406 3.08 -4.82 -14.66
C ALA A 406 1.77 -4.03 -14.94
N ARG A 407 1.46 -3.08 -14.05
CA ARG A 407 0.24 -2.27 -14.07
C ARG A 407 0.56 -0.77 -13.93
N PRO A 408 -0.36 0.12 -14.35
CA PRO A 408 -0.30 1.55 -14.03
C PRO A 408 -0.33 1.82 -12.51
N PRO A 409 0.00 3.04 -12.06
CA PRO A 409 0.31 3.32 -10.66
C PRO A 409 -0.87 3.27 -9.68
N VAL A 410 -2.11 3.15 -10.16
CA VAL A 410 -3.32 3.15 -9.32
C VAL A 410 -4.13 1.90 -9.61
N THR A 411 -4.09 0.95 -8.68
CA THR A 411 -4.70 -0.39 -8.81
C THR A 411 -5.67 -0.72 -7.67
N ASN A 412 -5.56 -0.02 -6.54
CA ASN A 412 -6.37 -0.19 -5.33
C ASN A 412 -6.41 1.10 -4.50
N LEU A 413 -7.11 1.09 -3.36
CA LEU A 413 -7.22 2.26 -2.48
C LEU A 413 -5.86 2.74 -1.96
N TYR A 414 -4.97 1.81 -1.58
CA TYR A 414 -3.61 2.13 -1.12
C TYR A 414 -2.81 2.91 -2.16
N SER A 415 -2.72 2.37 -3.39
CA SER A 415 -1.96 2.99 -4.49
C SER A 415 -2.60 4.29 -4.97
N SER A 416 -3.93 4.40 -4.91
CA SER A 416 -4.63 5.67 -5.15
C SER A 416 -4.22 6.75 -4.14
N ALA A 417 -4.06 6.40 -2.85
CA ALA A 417 -3.65 7.34 -1.82
C ALA A 417 -2.23 7.85 -2.00
N LEU A 418 -1.31 6.95 -2.38
CA LEU A 418 0.05 7.31 -2.78
C LEU A 418 0.05 8.28 -3.96
N PHE A 419 -0.74 7.97 -5.00
CA PHE A 419 -0.74 8.74 -6.24
C PHE A 419 -1.37 10.13 -6.07
N VAL A 420 -2.44 10.27 -5.27
CA VAL A 420 -3.04 11.58 -4.95
C VAL A 420 -2.03 12.49 -4.26
N GLY A 421 -1.32 11.97 -3.26
CA GLY A 421 -0.25 12.71 -2.58
C GLY A 421 0.87 13.10 -3.52
N TRP A 422 1.36 12.14 -4.31
CA TRP A 422 2.41 12.35 -5.29
C TRP A 422 2.05 13.43 -6.33
N GLY A 423 0.81 13.41 -6.85
CA GLY A 423 0.31 14.40 -7.80
C GLY A 423 0.17 15.79 -7.20
N ALA A 424 -0.33 15.89 -5.96
CA ALA A 424 -0.45 17.17 -5.26
C ALA A 424 0.93 17.77 -4.94
N VAL A 425 1.90 16.95 -4.53
CA VAL A 425 3.30 17.37 -4.32
C VAL A 425 3.93 17.84 -5.63
N ALA A 426 3.71 17.14 -6.74
CA ALA A 426 4.21 17.57 -8.06
C ALA A 426 3.68 18.96 -8.44
N LEU A 427 2.38 19.21 -8.25
CA LEU A 427 1.78 20.52 -8.47
C LEU A 427 2.37 21.58 -7.52
N CYS A 428 2.63 21.24 -6.25
CA CYS A 428 3.29 22.13 -5.31
C CYS A 428 4.71 22.50 -5.73
N LEU A 429 5.49 21.56 -6.26
CA LEU A 429 6.84 21.82 -6.78
C LEU A 429 6.79 22.79 -7.97
N VAL A 430 5.79 22.65 -8.85
CA VAL A 430 5.54 23.60 -9.95
C VAL A 430 5.18 24.98 -9.39
N LEU A 431 4.28 25.06 -8.41
CA LEU A 431 3.92 26.32 -7.76
C LEU A 431 5.12 26.97 -7.07
N GLU A 432 5.96 26.20 -6.38
CA GLU A 432 7.16 26.70 -5.72
C GLU A 432 8.18 27.24 -6.75
N ARG A 433 8.34 26.55 -7.88
CA ARG A 433 9.20 27.00 -8.98
C ARG A 433 8.75 28.36 -9.55
N ILE A 434 7.44 28.59 -9.59
CA ILE A 434 6.82 29.79 -10.14
C ILE A 434 6.80 30.94 -9.12
N TYR A 435 6.40 30.70 -7.87
CA TYR A 435 6.19 31.73 -6.85
C TYR A 435 7.35 31.94 -5.88
N LYS A 436 8.21 30.93 -5.68
CA LYS A 436 9.48 30.99 -4.91
C LYS A 436 9.34 31.62 -3.52
N ASN A 437 8.27 31.30 -2.81
CA ASN A 437 7.93 31.88 -1.50
C ASN A 437 7.82 30.82 -0.38
N ALA A 438 8.30 29.60 -0.62
CA ALA A 438 8.22 28.43 0.24
C ALA A 438 6.80 27.94 0.59
N ILE A 439 5.74 28.58 0.07
CA ILE A 439 4.35 28.12 0.30
C ILE A 439 4.11 26.79 -0.39
N GLY A 440 4.66 26.60 -1.59
CA GLY A 440 4.58 25.33 -2.31
C GLY A 440 5.33 24.23 -1.54
N SER A 441 6.52 24.53 -1.01
CA SER A 441 7.27 23.57 -0.17
C SER A 441 6.54 23.20 1.12
N VAL A 442 5.93 24.16 1.83
CA VAL A 442 5.15 23.87 3.03
C VAL A 442 3.92 23.01 2.71
N ALA A 443 3.20 23.33 1.63
CA ALA A 443 2.07 22.55 1.18
C ALA A 443 2.46 21.13 0.76
N ALA A 444 3.52 21.00 -0.04
CA ALA A 444 4.06 19.72 -0.48
C ALA A 444 4.43 18.82 0.71
N GLY A 445 5.15 19.36 1.69
CA GLY A 445 5.60 18.58 2.84
C GLY A 445 4.45 18.04 3.68
N LEU A 446 3.44 18.87 3.97
CA LEU A 446 2.30 18.42 4.78
C LEU A 446 1.39 17.47 4.01
N ILE A 447 1.07 17.77 2.73
CA ILE A 447 0.24 16.89 1.89
C ILE A 447 0.95 15.55 1.66
N GLY A 448 2.22 15.57 1.27
CA GLY A 448 3.03 14.37 1.04
C GLY A 448 3.10 13.50 2.30
N PHE A 449 3.38 14.09 3.46
CA PHE A 449 3.37 13.38 4.73
C PHE A 449 2.00 12.75 5.06
N CYS A 450 0.92 13.56 5.05
CA CYS A 450 -0.42 13.10 5.42
C CYS A 450 -0.93 11.97 4.51
N THR A 451 -0.70 12.09 3.20
CA THR A 451 -1.13 11.05 2.24
C THR A 451 -0.34 9.74 2.39
N LEU A 452 0.97 9.81 2.65
CA LEU A 452 1.76 8.62 2.97
C LEU A 452 1.35 7.99 4.31
N LEU A 453 0.93 8.80 5.29
CA LEU A 453 0.36 8.31 6.55
C LEU A 453 -0.95 7.56 6.32
N ILE A 454 -1.83 8.08 5.47
CA ILE A 454 -3.07 7.40 5.08
C ILE A 454 -2.73 6.08 4.38
N ALA A 455 -1.81 6.10 3.42
CA ALA A 455 -1.36 4.88 2.73
C ALA A 455 -0.77 3.85 3.71
N HIS A 456 0.02 4.29 4.70
CA HIS A 456 0.53 3.39 5.74
C HIS A 456 -0.60 2.68 6.50
N HIS A 457 -1.65 3.41 6.91
CA HIS A 457 -2.80 2.78 7.58
C HIS A 457 -3.56 1.82 6.66
N LEU A 458 -3.71 2.15 5.37
CA LEU A 458 -4.31 1.25 4.37
C LEU A 458 -3.47 -0.01 4.14
N SER A 459 -2.14 0.06 4.32
CA SER A 459 -1.26 -1.10 4.17
C SER A 459 -1.38 -2.14 5.28
N MET A 460 -2.00 -1.78 6.41
CA MET A 460 -2.17 -2.69 7.56
C MET A 460 -3.06 -3.91 7.25
N GLY A 461 -3.78 -3.90 6.13
CA GLY A 461 -4.61 -5.01 5.66
C GLY A 461 -3.85 -6.19 5.06
N GLY A 462 -2.53 -6.08 4.84
CA GLY A 462 -1.71 -7.18 4.31
C GLY A 462 -0.87 -6.78 3.09
N ASP A 463 -0.97 -7.55 2.01
CA ASP A 463 -0.26 -7.25 0.76
C ASP A 463 -0.89 -6.01 0.10
N THR A 464 -0.05 -5.12 -0.42
CA THR A 464 -0.51 -3.91 -1.12
C THR A 464 -0.40 -4.04 -2.64
N LEU A 465 0.23 -5.11 -3.13
CA LEU A 465 0.39 -5.49 -4.53
C LEU A 465 -0.58 -6.65 -4.87
N GLU A 466 -1.85 -6.48 -4.49
CA GLU A 466 -2.91 -7.49 -4.65
C GLU A 466 -3.35 -7.65 -6.10
N MET A 467 -3.94 -8.81 -6.42
CA MET A 467 -4.63 -8.97 -7.71
C MET A 467 -5.86 -8.09 -7.76
N MET A 468 -6.00 -7.39 -8.87
CA MET A 468 -7.06 -6.44 -9.10
C MET A 468 -8.36 -7.17 -9.41
N ARG A 469 -9.50 -6.52 -9.13
CA ARG A 469 -10.80 -7.05 -9.57
C ARG A 469 -10.83 -7.18 -11.08
N ALA A 470 -11.55 -8.16 -11.61
CA ALA A 470 -11.58 -8.46 -13.05
C ALA A 470 -11.88 -7.24 -13.94
N VAL A 471 -12.80 -6.35 -13.53
CA VAL A 471 -13.11 -5.11 -14.29
C VAL A 471 -11.89 -4.18 -14.41
N LEU A 472 -11.02 -4.18 -13.41
CA LEU A 472 -9.80 -3.38 -13.38
C LEU A 472 -8.68 -3.99 -14.24
N ASP A 473 -8.86 -5.16 -14.86
CA ASP A 473 -7.86 -5.81 -15.71
C ASP A 473 -7.75 -5.19 -17.11
N SER A 474 -7.61 -3.86 -17.18
CA SER A 474 -7.37 -3.11 -18.41
C SER A 474 -6.33 -2.01 -18.19
N ASN A 475 -5.12 -2.24 -18.69
CA ASN A 475 -4.03 -1.25 -18.61
C ASN A 475 -4.38 0.05 -19.32
N PHE A 476 -5.19 0.02 -20.38
CA PHE A 476 -5.63 1.21 -21.09
C PHE A 476 -6.47 2.12 -20.20
N TRP A 477 -7.50 1.58 -19.54
CA TRP A 477 -8.41 2.38 -18.70
C TRP A 477 -7.78 2.81 -17.38
N LEU A 478 -6.96 1.94 -16.78
CA LEU A 478 -6.16 2.30 -15.62
C LEU A 478 -5.19 3.46 -15.94
N ALA A 479 -4.52 3.43 -17.10
CA ALA A 479 -3.54 4.46 -17.47
C ALA A 479 -4.19 5.78 -17.93
N THR A 480 -5.41 5.75 -18.48
CA THR A 480 -6.07 6.94 -19.03
C THR A 480 -7.08 7.51 -18.05
N HIS A 481 -8.19 6.82 -17.83
CA HIS A 481 -9.28 7.28 -16.97
C HIS A 481 -8.81 7.48 -15.52
N VAL A 482 -8.27 6.42 -14.90
CA VAL A 482 -7.98 6.42 -13.45
C VAL A 482 -6.87 7.43 -13.11
N ILE A 483 -5.82 7.51 -13.92
CA ILE A 483 -4.77 8.54 -13.74
C ILE A 483 -5.37 9.94 -13.89
N THR A 484 -6.14 10.19 -14.96
CA THR A 484 -6.70 11.52 -15.23
C THR A 484 -7.59 12.02 -14.09
N ILE A 485 -8.54 11.18 -13.64
CA ILE A 485 -9.46 11.55 -12.56
C ILE A 485 -8.69 11.76 -11.24
N THR A 486 -7.68 10.95 -10.95
CA THR A 486 -6.92 11.02 -9.70
C THR A 486 -6.02 12.26 -9.65
N ILE A 487 -5.46 12.72 -10.78
CA ILE A 487 -4.78 14.01 -10.85
C ILE A 487 -5.78 15.15 -10.60
N GLY A 488 -7.01 15.04 -11.11
CA GLY A 488 -8.11 15.97 -10.78
C GLY A 488 -8.38 16.04 -9.28
N TYR A 489 -8.44 14.90 -8.60
CA TYR A 489 -8.63 14.85 -7.14
C TYR A 489 -7.45 15.49 -6.39
N SER A 490 -6.23 15.20 -6.82
CA SER A 490 -4.99 15.81 -6.27
C SER A 490 -5.03 17.33 -6.35
N ALA A 491 -5.50 17.86 -7.48
CA ALA A 491 -5.65 19.29 -7.69
C ALA A 491 -6.74 19.90 -6.78
N THR A 492 -7.92 19.28 -6.66
CA THR A 492 -8.95 19.77 -5.74
C THR A 492 -8.45 19.80 -4.29
N TYR A 493 -7.76 18.74 -3.84
CA TYR A 493 -7.15 18.72 -2.50
C TYR A 493 -6.13 19.83 -2.29
N LEU A 494 -5.25 20.06 -3.28
CA LEU A 494 -4.29 21.14 -3.22
C LEU A 494 -4.96 22.51 -3.15
N ALA A 495 -6.01 22.76 -3.93
CA ALA A 495 -6.75 24.02 -3.89
C ALA A 495 -7.32 24.30 -2.49
N GLY A 496 -8.01 23.31 -1.89
CA GLY A 496 -8.53 23.45 -0.54
C GLY A 496 -7.41 23.61 0.50
N PHE A 497 -6.29 22.89 0.35
CA PHE A 497 -5.15 23.02 1.25
C PHE A 497 -4.49 24.42 1.20
N LEU A 498 -4.28 24.98 0.01
CA LEU A 498 -3.79 26.35 -0.15
C LEU A 498 -4.77 27.38 0.45
N ALA A 499 -6.07 27.12 0.35
CA ALA A 499 -7.10 27.91 1.01
C ALA A 499 -7.04 27.80 2.55
N LEU A 500 -6.72 26.62 3.10
CA LEU A 500 -6.44 26.47 4.55
C LEU A 500 -5.26 27.36 4.97
N ILE A 501 -4.16 27.37 4.20
CA ILE A 501 -3.01 28.25 4.48
C ILE A 501 -3.45 29.73 4.50
N TYR A 502 -4.28 30.15 3.54
CA TYR A 502 -4.82 31.51 3.49
C TYR A 502 -5.58 31.86 4.78
N VAL A 503 -6.52 31.01 5.19
CA VAL A 503 -7.37 31.25 6.38
C VAL A 503 -6.52 31.24 7.65
N VAL A 504 -5.65 30.24 7.82
CA VAL A 504 -4.81 30.12 9.02
C VAL A 504 -3.87 31.33 9.15
N ARG A 505 -3.22 31.74 8.05
CA ARG A 505 -2.35 32.92 8.06
C ARG A 505 -3.14 34.21 8.31
N GLY A 506 -4.36 34.33 7.81
CA GLY A 506 -5.20 35.50 7.99
C GLY A 506 -5.73 35.65 9.42
N VAL A 507 -6.23 34.57 10.00
CA VAL A 507 -6.91 34.58 11.31
C VAL A 507 -5.93 34.51 12.46
N PHE A 508 -4.94 33.59 12.42
CA PHE A 508 -4.09 33.30 13.58
C PHE A 508 -2.77 34.08 13.58
N THR A 509 -2.38 34.68 12.45
CA THR A 509 -1.07 35.33 12.30
C THR A 509 -1.17 36.74 11.71
N LYS A 510 -0.08 37.51 11.77
CA LYS A 510 0.06 38.79 11.07
C LYS A 510 0.75 38.66 9.71
N SER A 511 0.99 37.42 9.25
CA SER A 511 1.88 37.11 8.12
C SER A 511 1.21 37.20 6.74
N LEU A 512 -0.11 37.37 6.67
CA LEU A 512 -0.83 37.43 5.40
C LEU A 512 -0.78 38.85 4.82
N THR A 513 0.20 39.13 3.97
CA THR A 513 0.35 40.41 3.25
C THR A 513 -0.50 40.46 1.97
N PRO A 514 -0.78 41.65 1.39
CA PRO A 514 -1.53 41.78 0.13
C PRO A 514 -0.98 40.91 -0.99
N ASP A 515 0.33 40.94 -1.19
CA ASP A 515 0.99 40.14 -2.22
C ASP A 515 0.83 38.62 -1.97
N THR A 516 0.90 38.20 -0.71
CA THR A 516 0.72 36.78 -0.34
C THR A 516 -0.72 36.33 -0.55
N ALA A 517 -1.69 37.16 -0.15
CA ALA A 517 -3.12 36.90 -0.35
C ALA A 517 -3.46 36.81 -1.84
N ASP A 518 -2.94 37.73 -2.66
CA ASP A 518 -3.12 37.73 -4.11
C ASP A 518 -2.46 36.51 -4.76
N ALA A 519 -1.26 36.13 -4.32
CA ALA A 519 -0.58 34.94 -4.78
C ALA A 519 -1.41 33.68 -4.48
N LEU A 520 -1.86 33.49 -3.24
CA LEU A 520 -2.70 32.36 -2.84
C LEU A 520 -4.03 32.33 -3.62
N GLN A 521 -4.68 33.49 -3.82
CA GLN A 521 -5.90 33.57 -4.61
C GLN A 521 -5.68 33.11 -6.05
N ARG A 522 -4.58 33.54 -6.68
CA ARG A 522 -4.22 33.13 -8.05
C ARG A 522 -3.86 31.66 -8.14
N MET A 523 -3.12 31.13 -7.15
CA MET A 523 -2.79 29.71 -7.07
C MET A 523 -4.07 28.87 -6.96
N VAL A 524 -4.95 29.16 -5.99
CA VAL A 524 -6.21 28.44 -5.77
C VAL A 524 -7.07 28.49 -7.03
N TYR A 525 -7.25 29.66 -7.62
CA TYR A 525 -8.03 29.79 -8.86
C TYR A 525 -7.45 28.94 -10.01
N GLY A 526 -6.14 29.02 -10.24
CA GLY A 526 -5.47 28.24 -11.29
C GLY A 526 -5.56 26.73 -11.07
N ILE A 527 -5.38 26.27 -9.84
CA ILE A 527 -5.51 24.85 -9.48
C ILE A 527 -6.96 24.38 -9.60
N VAL A 528 -7.96 25.19 -9.24
CA VAL A 528 -9.38 24.83 -9.46
C VAL A 528 -9.68 24.70 -10.94
N CYS A 529 -9.18 25.59 -11.81
CA CYS A 529 -9.32 25.42 -13.27
C CYS A 529 -8.74 24.09 -13.76
N PHE A 530 -7.53 23.76 -13.29
CA PHE A 530 -6.87 22.51 -13.63
C PHE A 530 -7.65 21.29 -13.11
N ALA A 531 -8.17 21.35 -11.88
CA ALA A 531 -9.02 20.33 -11.27
C ALA A 531 -10.33 20.13 -12.04
N THR A 532 -11.01 21.20 -12.46
CA THR A 532 -12.22 21.13 -13.28
C THR A 532 -11.96 20.39 -14.58
N LEU A 533 -10.88 20.72 -15.29
CA LEU A 533 -10.54 20.09 -16.57
C LEU A 533 -10.34 18.58 -16.40
N LEU A 534 -9.46 18.18 -15.48
CA LEU A 534 -9.11 16.76 -15.34
C LEU A 534 -10.22 15.94 -14.67
N SER A 535 -10.97 16.52 -13.72
CA SER A 535 -12.14 15.84 -13.16
C SER A 535 -13.23 15.64 -14.21
N PHE A 536 -13.49 16.63 -15.08
CA PHE A 536 -14.46 16.50 -16.17
C PHE A 536 -14.03 15.45 -17.19
N VAL A 537 -12.82 15.57 -17.74
CA VAL A 537 -12.30 14.60 -18.72
C VAL A 537 -12.22 13.20 -18.11
N GLY A 538 -11.73 13.08 -16.88
CA GLY A 538 -11.72 11.82 -16.14
C GLY A 538 -13.11 11.22 -16.01
N THR A 539 -14.12 12.01 -15.63
CA THR A 539 -15.51 11.51 -15.48
C THR A 539 -16.09 11.02 -16.81
N VAL A 540 -15.85 11.74 -17.90
CA VAL A 540 -16.29 11.32 -19.25
C VAL A 540 -15.60 10.01 -19.67
N LEU A 541 -14.28 9.91 -19.49
CA LEU A 541 -13.53 8.67 -19.76
C LEU A 541 -14.06 7.49 -18.92
N GLY A 542 -14.50 7.75 -17.70
CA GLY A 542 -15.09 6.74 -16.82
C GLY A 542 -16.42 6.21 -17.35
N GLY A 543 -17.28 7.10 -17.87
CA GLY A 543 -18.51 6.69 -18.53
C GLY A 543 -18.27 5.83 -19.77
N ILE A 544 -17.26 6.16 -20.60
CA ILE A 544 -16.90 5.34 -21.77
C ILE A 544 -16.42 3.95 -21.32
N TRP A 545 -15.62 3.88 -20.27
CA TRP A 545 -15.17 2.61 -19.71
C TRP A 545 -16.32 1.77 -19.13
N ALA A 546 -17.27 2.41 -18.44
CA ALA A 546 -18.46 1.75 -17.93
C ALA A 546 -19.32 1.19 -19.06
N ASP A 547 -19.46 1.90 -20.18
CA ASP A 547 -20.18 1.43 -21.37
C ASP A 547 -19.55 0.16 -21.95
N GLN A 548 -18.21 0.14 -22.05
CA GLN A 548 -17.49 -1.04 -22.52
C GLN A 548 -17.55 -2.24 -21.56
N SER A 549 -17.62 -1.98 -20.25
CA SER A 549 -17.56 -3.04 -19.24
C SER A 549 -18.93 -3.61 -18.89
N TRP A 550 -19.97 -2.77 -18.90
CA TRP A 550 -21.31 -3.11 -18.41
C TRP A 550 -22.44 -2.75 -19.38
N GLY A 551 -22.13 -2.27 -20.59
CA GLY A 551 -23.12 -1.94 -21.62
C GLY A 551 -23.92 -0.67 -21.34
N ARG A 552 -23.46 0.20 -20.42
CA ARG A 552 -24.08 1.51 -20.17
C ARG A 552 -23.06 2.59 -19.80
N PHE A 553 -23.20 3.77 -20.40
CA PHE A 553 -22.36 4.93 -20.11
C PHE A 553 -22.55 5.51 -18.69
N TRP A 554 -23.76 5.44 -18.14
CA TRP A 554 -24.09 6.00 -16.82
C TRP A 554 -25.27 5.26 -16.20
N GLY A 555 -25.31 5.15 -14.88
CA GLY A 555 -26.35 4.43 -14.14
C GLY A 555 -26.56 4.93 -12.72
N TRP A 556 -26.09 6.14 -12.40
CA TRP A 556 -26.35 6.84 -11.14
C TRP A 556 -25.88 6.08 -9.90
N ASP A 557 -24.85 5.24 -10.03
CA ASP A 557 -24.28 4.58 -8.85
C ASP A 557 -23.54 5.60 -7.96
N PRO A 558 -23.35 5.32 -6.65
CA PRO A 558 -22.72 6.26 -5.74
C PRO A 558 -21.35 6.78 -6.20
N LYS A 559 -20.56 5.97 -6.93
CA LYS A 559 -19.23 6.37 -7.41
C LYS A 559 -19.32 7.32 -8.59
N GLU A 560 -20.16 7.01 -9.58
CA GLU A 560 -20.51 7.89 -10.69
C GLU A 560 -21.03 9.25 -10.17
N ASN A 561 -21.98 9.24 -9.24
CA ASN A 561 -22.51 10.46 -8.63
C ASN A 561 -21.42 11.25 -7.88
N GLY A 562 -20.56 10.56 -7.12
CA GLY A 562 -19.43 11.18 -6.46
C GLY A 562 -18.49 11.90 -7.42
N ALA A 563 -18.18 11.30 -8.58
CA ALA A 563 -17.35 11.93 -9.60
C ALA A 563 -18.03 13.17 -10.20
N LEU A 564 -19.33 13.08 -10.51
CA LEU A 564 -20.11 14.19 -11.03
C LEU A 564 -20.16 15.39 -10.06
N ILE A 565 -20.37 15.14 -8.76
CA ILE A 565 -20.43 16.20 -7.74
C ILE A 565 -19.10 16.96 -7.67
N ILE A 566 -17.95 16.28 -7.81
CA ILE A 566 -16.64 16.96 -7.86
C ILE A 566 -16.57 17.92 -9.05
N VAL A 567 -16.97 17.47 -10.24
CA VAL A 567 -16.97 18.30 -11.45
C VAL A 567 -17.85 19.53 -11.27
N LEU A 568 -19.09 19.30 -10.82
CA LEU A 568 -20.06 20.38 -10.59
C LEU A 568 -19.57 21.36 -9.52
N TRP A 569 -18.96 20.87 -8.45
CA TRP A 569 -18.44 21.72 -7.38
C TRP A 569 -17.28 22.61 -7.87
N ASN A 570 -16.30 22.03 -8.57
CA ASN A 570 -15.20 22.80 -9.12
C ASN A 570 -15.71 23.83 -10.16
N ALA A 571 -16.68 23.46 -11.00
CA ALA A 571 -17.32 24.39 -11.93
C ALA A 571 -18.08 25.52 -11.19
N LEU A 572 -18.80 25.20 -10.11
CA LEU A 572 -19.52 26.17 -9.29
C LEU A 572 -18.58 27.22 -8.69
N ILE A 573 -17.42 26.80 -8.17
CA ILE A 573 -16.40 27.73 -7.64
C ILE A 573 -16.01 28.77 -8.71
N LEU A 574 -15.73 28.30 -9.92
CA LEU A 574 -15.31 29.16 -11.03
C LEU A 574 -16.44 30.09 -11.48
N HIS A 575 -17.67 29.58 -11.60
CA HIS A 575 -18.83 30.38 -11.99
C HIS A 575 -19.17 31.44 -10.96
N ALA A 576 -19.18 31.09 -9.66
CA ALA A 576 -19.44 32.04 -8.59
C ALA A 576 -18.38 33.14 -8.55
N ARG A 577 -17.10 32.80 -8.83
CA ARG A 577 -16.02 33.78 -8.90
C ARG A 577 -16.15 34.69 -10.12
N TRP A 578 -16.48 34.11 -11.28
CA TRP A 578 -16.61 34.85 -12.52
C TRP A 578 -17.83 35.78 -12.51
N GLY A 579 -18.97 35.30 -12.00
CA GLY A 579 -20.19 36.09 -11.82
C GLY A 579 -20.11 37.13 -10.69
N GLY A 580 -18.97 37.26 -10.01
CA GLY A 580 -18.76 38.25 -8.95
C GLY A 580 -19.48 37.97 -7.64
N LEU A 581 -20.19 36.84 -7.52
CA LEU A 581 -20.93 36.40 -6.32
C LEU A 581 -20.00 36.17 -5.12
N ILE A 582 -18.76 35.74 -5.38
CA ILE A 582 -17.74 35.53 -4.35
C ILE A 582 -16.47 36.32 -4.65
N LYS A 583 -15.85 36.83 -3.59
CA LYS A 583 -14.52 37.46 -3.62
C LYS A 583 -13.46 36.49 -3.06
N ALA A 584 -12.32 36.99 -2.59
CA ALA A 584 -11.19 36.17 -2.12
C ALA A 584 -11.63 35.15 -1.07
N ARG A 585 -12.31 35.60 -0.02
CA ARG A 585 -12.78 34.74 1.08
C ARG A 585 -13.73 33.65 0.63
N GLY A 586 -14.72 33.99 -0.20
CA GLY A 586 -15.66 32.99 -0.73
C GLY A 586 -14.96 31.95 -1.60
N LEU A 587 -13.98 32.35 -2.42
CA LEU A 587 -13.16 31.40 -3.18
C LEU A 587 -12.43 30.41 -2.25
N MET A 588 -11.84 30.90 -1.16
CA MET A 588 -11.15 30.04 -0.18
C MET A 588 -12.11 29.07 0.51
N ASN A 589 -13.27 29.55 0.97
CA ASN A 589 -14.25 28.70 1.64
C ASN A 589 -14.79 27.60 0.74
N LEU A 590 -15.13 27.92 -0.52
CA LEU A 590 -15.62 26.91 -1.44
C LEU A 590 -14.53 25.92 -1.87
N ALA A 591 -13.26 26.36 -1.96
CA ALA A 591 -12.13 25.47 -2.20
C ALA A 591 -11.91 24.50 -1.03
N ILE A 592 -12.01 24.97 0.23
CA ILE A 592 -11.95 24.12 1.42
C ILE A 592 -13.11 23.10 1.42
N PHE A 593 -14.32 23.54 1.06
CA PHE A 593 -15.46 22.63 0.92
C PHE A 593 -15.25 21.62 -0.22
N GLY A 594 -14.50 21.99 -1.26
CA GLY A 594 -14.08 21.06 -2.31
C GLY A 594 -13.34 19.83 -1.75
N ASN A 595 -12.53 19.99 -0.70
CA ASN A 595 -11.89 18.85 -0.03
C ASN A 595 -12.91 17.88 0.59
N ILE A 596 -13.99 18.40 1.17
CA ILE A 596 -15.08 17.58 1.73
C ILE A 596 -15.72 16.76 0.60
N VAL A 597 -16.08 17.42 -0.50
CA VAL A 597 -16.69 16.80 -1.68
C VAL A 597 -15.81 15.68 -2.24
N THR A 598 -14.52 15.95 -2.43
CA THR A 598 -13.58 14.95 -2.94
C THR A 598 -13.36 13.81 -1.95
N SER A 599 -13.30 14.07 -0.64
CA SER A 599 -13.13 13.03 0.38
C SER A 599 -14.33 12.10 0.46
N TRP A 600 -15.54 12.65 0.36
CA TRP A 600 -16.77 11.87 0.32
C TRP A 600 -16.84 10.96 -0.92
N SER A 601 -16.55 11.51 -2.10
CA SER A 601 -16.52 10.76 -3.36
C SER A 601 -15.42 9.70 -3.42
N TRP A 602 -14.28 9.96 -2.77
CA TRP A 602 -13.16 9.01 -2.77
C TRP A 602 -13.32 7.92 -1.71
N PHE A 603 -13.55 8.28 -0.45
CA PHE A 603 -13.65 7.34 0.69
C PHE A 603 -15.10 7.02 1.08
N GLY A 604 -15.96 8.03 1.21
CA GLY A 604 -17.33 7.87 1.73
C GLY A 604 -18.21 6.92 0.92
N VAL A 605 -18.14 7.00 -0.42
CA VAL A 605 -18.94 6.11 -1.29
C VAL A 605 -18.55 4.63 -1.14
N ASN A 606 -17.30 4.31 -0.81
CA ASN A 606 -16.88 2.93 -0.58
C ASN A 606 -17.51 2.35 0.70
N MET A 607 -17.79 3.21 1.69
CA MET A 607 -18.42 2.83 2.95
C MET A 607 -19.91 2.55 2.83
N LEU A 608 -20.56 2.98 1.75
CA LEU A 608 -21.96 2.68 1.53
C LEU A 608 -22.18 1.19 1.24
N GLY A 609 -21.14 0.45 0.84
CA GLY A 609 -21.23 -0.99 0.55
C GLY A 609 -22.12 -1.36 -0.64
N VAL A 610 -22.69 -0.36 -1.32
CA VAL A 610 -23.63 -0.51 -2.43
C VAL A 610 -22.98 0.00 -3.72
N GLY A 611 -23.22 -0.72 -4.82
CA GLY A 611 -22.78 -0.35 -6.17
C GLY A 611 -21.67 -1.23 -6.71
N LEU A 612 -21.58 -1.31 -8.04
CA LEU A 612 -20.63 -2.15 -8.79
C LEU A 612 -19.14 -1.78 -8.55
N HIS A 613 -18.89 -0.66 -7.86
CA HIS A 613 -17.59 -0.05 -7.62
C HIS A 613 -17.14 -0.01 -6.14
N SER A 614 -17.79 -0.73 -5.21
CA SER A 614 -17.34 -0.71 -3.80
C SER A 614 -16.09 -1.58 -3.62
N TYR A 615 -14.89 -0.98 -3.60
CA TYR A 615 -13.59 -1.70 -3.61
C TYR A 615 -13.01 -2.04 -2.22
N GLY A 616 -13.73 -1.75 -1.13
CA GLY A 616 -13.29 -2.11 0.23
C GLY A 616 -14.14 -1.43 1.31
N PHE A 617 -14.64 -2.19 2.27
CA PHE A 617 -15.43 -1.68 3.40
C PHE A 617 -14.47 -1.26 4.52
N MET A 618 -14.58 -0.02 5.02
CA MET A 618 -13.67 0.51 6.04
C MET A 618 -14.43 1.22 7.16
N ASP A 619 -14.96 0.46 8.12
CA ASP A 619 -15.67 1.00 9.29
C ASP A 619 -14.81 2.03 10.06
N ALA A 620 -13.51 1.72 10.26
CA ALA A 620 -12.60 2.62 10.96
C ALA A 620 -12.34 3.93 10.21
N ALA A 621 -12.40 3.92 8.87
CA ALA A 621 -12.19 5.13 8.08
C ALA A 621 -13.36 6.10 8.20
N PHE A 622 -14.55 5.66 8.63
CA PHE A 622 -15.73 6.52 8.76
C PHE A 622 -15.47 7.62 9.80
N TRP A 623 -14.94 7.25 10.97
CA TRP A 623 -14.56 8.20 12.02
C TRP A 623 -13.51 9.21 11.54
N TRP A 624 -12.49 8.75 10.81
CA TRP A 624 -11.48 9.64 10.25
C TRP A 624 -12.06 10.60 9.22
N LEU A 625 -12.98 10.13 8.37
CA LEU A 625 -13.69 10.97 7.40
C LEU A 625 -14.57 11.99 8.11
N THR A 626 -15.30 11.61 9.15
CA THR A 626 -16.12 12.53 9.96
C THR A 626 -15.25 13.61 10.61
N ILE A 627 -14.16 13.22 11.28
CA ILE A 627 -13.21 14.16 11.90
C ILE A 627 -12.67 15.13 10.84
N PHE A 628 -12.28 14.61 9.68
CA PHE A 628 -11.81 15.43 8.56
C PHE A 628 -12.88 16.44 8.12
N ILE A 629 -14.10 16.00 7.84
CA ILE A 629 -15.21 16.87 7.40
C ILE A 629 -15.50 17.94 8.46
N THR A 630 -15.63 17.55 9.72
CA THR A 630 -15.87 18.48 10.83
C THR A 630 -14.74 19.50 10.96
N SER A 631 -13.48 19.09 10.77
CA SER A 631 -12.34 20.03 10.77
C SER A 631 -12.43 21.05 9.64
N GLN A 632 -12.81 20.63 8.42
CA GLN A 632 -12.94 21.55 7.28
C GLN A 632 -14.10 22.53 7.51
N LEU A 633 -15.24 22.06 8.00
CA LEU A 633 -16.40 22.90 8.35
C LEU A 633 -16.06 23.91 9.45
N ALA A 634 -15.32 23.51 10.48
CA ALA A 634 -14.85 24.40 11.53
C ALA A 634 -13.97 25.53 10.96
N ILE A 635 -13.06 25.22 10.04
CA ILE A 635 -12.22 26.24 9.38
C ILE A 635 -13.05 27.16 8.48
N ILE A 636 -14.06 26.65 7.78
CA ILE A 636 -14.99 27.48 6.99
C ILE A 636 -15.77 28.45 7.90
N ALA A 637 -16.23 27.98 9.07
CA ALA A 637 -16.89 28.82 10.06
C ALA A 637 -15.95 29.92 10.59
N ILE A 638 -14.70 29.57 10.93
CA ILE A 638 -13.66 30.50 11.36
C ILE A 638 -13.36 31.55 10.25
N SER A 639 -13.23 31.10 9.01
CA SER A 639 -13.01 31.98 7.85
C SER A 639 -14.18 32.94 7.61
N SER A 640 -15.38 32.60 8.09
CA SER A 640 -16.59 33.42 7.97
C SER A 640 -16.74 34.48 9.05
N LEU A 641 -15.90 34.47 10.10
CA LEU A 641 -15.88 35.50 11.13
C LEU A 641 -15.64 36.91 10.54
N PRO A 642 -16.12 37.97 11.21
CA PRO A 642 -15.91 39.35 10.77
C PRO A 642 -14.43 39.67 10.57
N LEU A 643 -14.10 40.43 9.54
CA LEU A 643 -12.70 40.77 9.20
C LEU A 643 -11.93 41.47 10.34
N GLN A 644 -12.66 42.11 11.24
CA GLN A 644 -12.11 42.79 12.41
C GLN A 644 -11.47 41.81 13.42
N THR A 645 -11.92 40.55 13.43
CA THR A 645 -11.36 39.51 14.31
C THR A 645 -10.10 38.86 13.73
N TRP A 646 -9.79 39.10 12.45
CA TRP A 646 -8.61 38.57 11.80
C TRP A 646 -7.37 39.31 12.31
N ARG A 647 -6.33 38.56 12.69
CA ARG A 647 -5.08 39.15 13.18
C ARG A 647 -4.28 39.85 12.09
N SER A 648 -4.44 39.44 10.82
CA SER A 648 -3.72 40.07 9.72
C SER A 648 -4.24 41.50 9.43
N PRO A 649 -3.35 42.51 9.37
CA PRO A 649 -3.74 43.91 9.16
C PRO A 649 -4.34 44.20 7.78
N MET A 650 -4.26 43.26 6.83
CA MET A 650 -4.74 43.38 5.44
C MET A 650 -6.22 43.77 5.30
N LEU A 651 -7.07 43.45 6.28
CA LEU A 651 -8.52 43.54 6.14
C LEU A 651 -9.15 44.63 7.03
N LYS A 652 -8.33 45.42 7.74
CA LYS A 652 -8.80 46.57 8.53
C LYS A 652 -9.10 47.82 7.68
N SER A 653 -8.54 47.93 6.48
CA SER A 653 -8.84 49.04 5.55
C SER A 653 -10.08 48.78 4.70
N ALA A 654 -10.37 47.51 4.34
CA ALA A 654 -11.56 47.13 3.56
C ALA A 654 -12.86 47.06 4.38
N ALA A 655 -12.79 47.20 5.70
CA ALA A 655 -13.96 47.32 6.58
C ALA A 655 -14.31 48.79 6.91
N LYS A 656 -13.50 49.75 6.43
CA LYS A 656 -13.73 51.20 6.55
C LYS A 656 -14.21 51.84 5.23
N ALA A 657 -14.32 51.06 4.17
CA ALA A 657 -14.91 51.39 2.88
C ALA A 657 -16.03 50.38 2.63
#